data_AF-A0A356TJS9-F1
#
_entry.id   AF-A0A356TJS9-F1
#
_cell.length_a   1.000
_cell.length_b   1.000
_cell.length_c   1.000
_cell.angle_alpha   90.00
_cell.angle_beta   90.00
_cell.angle_gamma   90.00
#
_symmetry.space_group_name_H-M   'P 1'
#
loop_
_entity.id
_entity.type
_entity.pdbx_description
1 polymer ?
#
loop_
_entity_poly.entity_id
_entity_poly.type
_entity_poly.pdbx_seq_one_letter_code
_entity_poly.pdbx_strand_id
1 'polypeptide(L)'
;MLSRARDGGLRGELMSDEQDSGDDALETAGEVAEGVGKLAETVSKAAEGDVAGAVGSGAGALGSAAGIAGGALSDAESDASEAIGTAGQVAGAAGSAAGAASGLANAAQSGDVGQATQALGSAGDAARYIVPEGEAQQALQGASQAASALGSGAEALGGAIDALSNLTGANRNPVEFHLEVAGFDARWSLRHVQLTEALNSVPSAVIEARYAEHPEARELLRAEVRLQAQRGERVRDFKGIVLHARVEEDHDEETIITLHVSPPAALLGMGVNNAIHQDVSVVDAIKVTYEKYLTPLQRAVDVANLQRTYERREYIVQLQESSLAFISRLAEEEGIFFYFDYEGDREVLVLADSTQNLPMARADDDGQVHFYPDPDQAPDDETAFEIDHREVVGASDVMVRDYDWSNPTLDVMGDKTGRSSDEPAIEIYDHTDALIVHDWNGSQYGGNTASLQAGLRAERLDLDRQDWSMSTTVISAQPGKTLEVIGAPVGELDTRYLLVAVTSSGSATEGQSGTWSNSAQMTPISRPYRPPRTTPRPVMHGPETAIVVGPEGEEIHTDGHGRVKVRFHWDRDHPARHERSSCWMRVSHNWAGPGFGTFFLPRIDMEVVVSFLGGNPDRPLVTGCVYHGTNRVGVELDAKKTQSLIRTKSSPNSDGFNEMRFEDAAGNEFIYV
;
A
#
# COMPACT_ATOMS: atom_id res chain seq x y z
N MET A 1 -17.65 1.35 -11.04
CA MET A 1 -18.65 1.28 -12.13
C MET A 1 -17.90 1.02 -13.44
N LEU A 2 -17.46 -0.22 -13.69
CA LEU A 2 -17.01 -0.75 -14.99
C LEU A 2 -16.60 -2.23 -14.76
N SER A 3 -17.61 -3.07 -14.59
CA SER A 3 -17.57 -4.48 -14.98
C SER A 3 -18.71 -4.68 -15.97
N ARG A 4 -18.49 -5.49 -17.01
CA ARG A 4 -19.34 -5.73 -18.20
C ARG A 4 -19.00 -4.89 -19.44
N ALA A 5 -18.08 -5.40 -20.25
CA ALA A 5 -18.16 -5.39 -21.71
C ALA A 5 -17.02 -6.25 -22.30
N ARG A 6 -17.07 -7.56 -22.07
CA ARG A 6 -16.34 -8.56 -22.86
C ARG A 6 -17.37 -9.62 -23.21
N ASP A 7 -17.94 -9.51 -24.40
CA ASP A 7 -18.31 -10.63 -25.26
C ASP A 7 -19.04 -10.15 -26.52
N GLY A 8 -18.59 -10.68 -27.66
CA GLY A 8 -19.49 -10.98 -28.77
C GLY A 8 -19.43 -10.07 -29.99
N GLY A 9 -18.55 -10.43 -30.93
CA GLY A 9 -18.97 -10.62 -32.32
C GLY A 9 -18.76 -9.44 -33.27
N LEU A 10 -17.77 -9.59 -34.16
CA LEU A 10 -17.88 -9.41 -35.63
C LEU A 10 -16.47 -9.46 -36.24
N ARG A 11 -16.12 -10.60 -36.83
CA ARG A 11 -15.28 -10.69 -38.05
C ARG A 11 -15.25 -12.14 -38.53
N GLY A 12 -16.17 -12.45 -39.43
CA GLY A 12 -16.02 -13.53 -40.40
C GLY A 12 -15.73 -12.92 -41.77
N GLU A 13 -15.09 -13.72 -42.62
CA GLU A 13 -14.70 -13.50 -44.02
C GLU A 13 -13.35 -12.82 -44.25
N LEU A 14 -12.29 -13.64 -44.16
CA LEU A 14 -11.12 -13.69 -45.07
C LEU A 14 -10.13 -14.78 -44.59
N MET A 15 -10.54 -16.06 -44.56
CA MET A 15 -9.64 -17.22 -44.54
C MET A 15 -10.42 -18.44 -45.04
N SER A 16 -9.96 -19.10 -46.09
CA SER A 16 -10.47 -20.41 -46.49
C SER A 16 -9.53 -21.26 -47.33
N ASP A 17 -8.27 -20.87 -47.56
CA ASP A 17 -7.30 -21.72 -48.28
C ASP A 17 -5.93 -21.85 -47.57
N GLU A 18 -5.69 -21.15 -46.45
CA GLU A 18 -4.46 -21.30 -45.61
C GLU A 18 -4.74 -21.91 -44.22
N GLN A 19 -6.01 -22.17 -43.88
CA GLN A 19 -6.39 -22.76 -42.59
C GLN A 19 -6.41 -24.30 -42.60
N ASP A 20 -6.60 -24.95 -43.74
CA ASP A 20 -6.68 -26.42 -43.81
C ASP A 20 -5.29 -27.09 -43.63
N SER A 21 -4.19 -26.45 -44.05
CA SER A 21 -2.84 -27.00 -43.86
C SER A 21 -2.23 -26.71 -42.47
N GLY A 22 -2.76 -25.72 -41.77
CA GLY A 22 -2.37 -25.37 -40.41
C GLY A 22 -3.07 -26.21 -39.36
N ASP A 23 -4.35 -26.55 -39.58
CA ASP A 23 -5.12 -27.43 -38.70
C ASP A 23 -4.57 -28.87 -38.71
N ASP A 24 -4.14 -29.42 -39.85
CA ASP A 24 -3.48 -30.74 -39.91
C ASP A 24 -2.13 -30.78 -39.18
N ALA A 25 -1.35 -29.68 -39.21
CA ALA A 25 -0.07 -29.58 -38.51
C ALA A 25 -0.24 -29.36 -36.99
N LEU A 26 -1.29 -28.65 -36.59
CA LEU A 26 -1.69 -28.47 -35.19
C LEU A 26 -2.32 -29.73 -34.60
N GLU A 27 -3.08 -30.50 -35.40
CA GLU A 27 -3.59 -31.82 -35.05
C GLU A 27 -2.43 -32.81 -34.86
N THR A 28 -1.45 -32.82 -35.79
CA THR A 28 -0.23 -33.64 -35.67
C THR A 28 0.64 -33.24 -34.46
N ALA A 29 0.79 -31.95 -34.18
CA ALA A 29 1.48 -31.46 -32.98
C ALA A 29 0.73 -31.79 -31.68
N GLY A 30 -0.61 -31.77 -31.72
CA GLY A 30 -1.49 -32.19 -30.64
C GLY A 30 -1.37 -33.68 -30.32
N GLU A 31 -1.34 -34.54 -31.34
CA GLU A 31 -1.14 -35.99 -31.17
C GLU A 31 0.27 -36.33 -30.64
N VAL A 32 1.30 -35.56 -31.03
CA VAL A 32 2.66 -35.68 -30.50
C VAL A 32 2.73 -35.20 -29.04
N ALA A 33 2.08 -34.09 -28.69
CA ALA A 33 2.00 -33.61 -27.31
C ALA A 33 1.21 -34.57 -26.40
N GLU A 34 0.15 -35.21 -26.90
CA GLU A 34 -0.59 -36.26 -26.20
C GLU A 34 0.28 -37.52 -25.98
N GLY A 35 1.11 -37.87 -26.96
CA GLY A 35 2.12 -38.94 -26.85
C GLY A 35 3.19 -38.65 -25.79
N VAL A 36 3.67 -37.40 -25.71
CA VAL A 36 4.63 -36.94 -24.69
C VAL A 36 3.99 -36.89 -23.30
N GLY A 37 2.72 -36.49 -23.19
CA GLY A 37 1.95 -36.54 -21.94
C GLY A 37 1.78 -37.97 -21.41
N LYS A 38 1.47 -38.93 -22.29
CA LYS A 38 1.43 -40.36 -21.95
C LYS A 38 2.81 -40.91 -21.57
N LEU A 39 3.90 -40.36 -22.10
CA LEU A 39 5.28 -40.70 -21.71
C LEU A 39 5.58 -40.23 -20.26
N ALA A 40 5.19 -39.01 -19.90
CA ALA A 40 5.33 -38.48 -18.54
C ALA A 40 4.51 -39.29 -17.53
N GLU A 41 3.29 -39.71 -17.89
CA GLU A 41 2.43 -40.58 -17.07
C GLU A 41 3.02 -41.99 -16.90
N THR A 42 3.73 -42.49 -17.93
CA THR A 42 4.39 -43.80 -17.92
C THR A 42 5.68 -43.78 -17.10
N VAL A 43 6.43 -42.67 -17.14
CA VAL A 43 7.62 -42.43 -16.29
C VAL A 43 7.21 -42.28 -14.81
N SER A 44 6.08 -41.63 -14.55
CA SER A 44 5.50 -41.54 -13.20
C SER A 44 5.09 -42.93 -12.65
N LYS A 45 4.44 -43.78 -13.45
CA LYS A 45 4.11 -45.17 -13.06
C LYS A 45 5.33 -46.09 -12.93
N ALA A 46 6.42 -45.81 -13.65
CA ALA A 46 7.70 -46.54 -13.53
C ALA A 46 8.44 -46.23 -12.22
N ALA A 47 8.23 -45.05 -11.62
CA ALA A 47 8.75 -44.70 -10.30
C ALA A 47 8.02 -45.44 -9.15
N GLU A 48 6.82 -45.99 -9.41
CA GLU A 48 6.01 -46.75 -8.44
C GLU A 48 6.20 -48.28 -8.51
N GLY A 49 7.07 -48.79 -9.40
CA GLY A 49 7.62 -50.15 -9.29
C GLY A 49 7.14 -51.23 -10.28
N ASP A 50 6.37 -50.91 -11.33
CA ASP A 50 6.03 -51.87 -12.41
C ASP A 50 6.71 -51.53 -13.75
N VAL A 51 7.99 -51.90 -13.86
CA VAL A 51 8.86 -51.55 -14.99
C VAL A 51 8.55 -52.37 -16.26
N ALA A 52 7.97 -53.57 -16.15
CA ALA A 52 7.79 -54.46 -17.30
C ALA A 52 6.53 -54.14 -18.12
N GLY A 53 5.44 -53.68 -17.47
CA GLY A 53 4.22 -53.25 -18.14
C GLY A 53 4.36 -51.92 -18.87
N ALA A 54 5.11 -50.98 -18.28
CA ALA A 54 5.36 -49.63 -18.81
C ALA A 54 6.20 -49.63 -20.11
N VAL A 55 7.14 -50.57 -20.24
CA VAL A 55 8.05 -50.67 -21.41
C VAL A 55 7.34 -51.23 -22.65
N GLY A 56 6.32 -52.07 -22.49
CA GLY A 56 5.56 -52.65 -23.60
C GLY A 56 4.59 -51.68 -24.28
N SER A 57 3.95 -50.79 -23.51
CA SER A 57 2.99 -49.81 -24.03
C SER A 57 3.70 -48.61 -24.69
N GLY A 58 4.81 -48.13 -24.12
CA GLY A 58 5.59 -47.01 -24.65
C GLY A 58 6.26 -47.30 -26.00
N ALA A 59 6.81 -48.51 -26.17
CA ALA A 59 7.43 -48.93 -27.44
C ALA A 59 6.41 -49.05 -28.60
N GLY A 60 5.17 -49.46 -28.30
CA GLY A 60 4.07 -49.52 -29.29
C GLY A 60 3.56 -48.14 -29.71
N ALA A 61 3.49 -47.18 -28.78
CA ALA A 61 3.08 -45.80 -29.06
C ALA A 61 4.12 -45.06 -29.93
N LEU A 62 5.41 -45.25 -29.65
CA LEU A 62 6.52 -44.64 -30.41
C LEU A 62 6.64 -45.20 -31.84
N GLY A 63 6.39 -46.50 -32.03
CA GLY A 63 6.35 -47.11 -33.37
C GLY A 63 5.18 -46.62 -34.23
N SER A 64 4.07 -46.25 -33.60
CA SER A 64 2.87 -45.72 -34.26
C SER A 64 3.08 -44.25 -34.69
N ALA A 65 3.65 -43.42 -33.82
CA ALA A 65 3.98 -42.02 -34.12
C ALA A 65 5.04 -41.87 -35.23
N ALA A 66 6.05 -42.75 -35.25
CA ALA A 66 7.06 -42.78 -36.32
C ALA A 66 6.47 -43.22 -37.68
N GLY A 67 5.45 -44.07 -37.68
CA GLY A 67 4.74 -44.50 -38.89
C GLY A 67 3.83 -43.41 -39.48
N ILE A 68 3.15 -42.64 -38.62
CA ILE A 68 2.29 -41.51 -39.01
C ILE A 68 3.13 -40.35 -39.57
N ALA A 69 4.24 -40.02 -38.91
CA ALA A 69 5.20 -39.03 -39.42
C ALA A 69 5.81 -39.44 -40.78
N GLY A 70 6.09 -40.73 -40.97
CA GLY A 70 6.59 -41.25 -42.25
C GLY A 70 5.58 -41.20 -43.40
N GLY A 71 4.28 -41.26 -43.12
CA GLY A 71 3.20 -41.14 -44.11
C GLY A 71 2.96 -39.69 -44.56
N ALA A 72 2.92 -38.76 -43.61
CA ALA A 72 2.74 -37.32 -43.86
C ALA A 72 3.87 -36.71 -44.71
N LEU A 73 5.08 -37.29 -44.64
CA LEU A 73 6.25 -36.88 -45.42
C LEU A 73 6.17 -37.19 -46.92
N SER A 74 5.21 -38.02 -47.37
CA SER A 74 5.10 -38.40 -48.79
C SER A 74 4.19 -37.50 -49.64
N ASP A 75 3.37 -36.64 -49.00
CA ASP A 75 2.33 -35.85 -49.67
C ASP A 75 2.59 -34.33 -49.69
N ALA A 76 3.71 -33.83 -49.12
CA ALA A 76 4.04 -32.41 -49.11
C ALA A 76 4.81 -31.95 -50.37
N GLU A 77 4.17 -31.19 -51.26
CA GLU A 77 4.82 -30.56 -52.43
C GLU A 77 5.61 -29.28 -52.08
N SER A 78 6.93 -29.36 -52.29
CA SER A 78 7.81 -28.37 -52.96
C SER A 78 7.98 -26.89 -52.48
N ASP A 79 7.56 -26.44 -51.29
CA ASP A 79 8.05 -25.15 -50.74
C ASP A 79 8.47 -25.20 -49.26
N ALA A 80 8.96 -26.37 -48.81
CA ALA A 80 9.28 -26.67 -47.41
C ALA A 80 10.75 -27.09 -47.17
N SER A 81 11.73 -26.50 -47.86
CA SER A 81 13.14 -26.89 -47.70
C SER A 81 13.70 -26.66 -46.27
N GLU A 82 13.22 -25.65 -45.55
CA GLU A 82 13.69 -25.31 -44.19
C GLU A 82 12.96 -26.16 -43.13
N ALA A 83 11.65 -26.36 -43.29
CA ALA A 83 10.84 -27.21 -42.41
C ALA A 83 11.17 -28.71 -42.55
N ILE A 84 11.45 -29.20 -43.76
CA ILE A 84 11.93 -30.58 -44.00
C ILE A 84 13.33 -30.80 -43.39
N GLY A 85 14.18 -29.76 -43.38
CA GLY A 85 15.48 -29.79 -42.72
C GLY A 85 15.37 -29.90 -41.20
N THR A 86 14.54 -29.05 -40.59
CA THR A 86 14.27 -29.05 -39.15
C THR A 86 13.57 -30.34 -38.69
N ALA A 87 12.59 -30.83 -39.44
CA ALA A 87 11.90 -32.09 -39.14
C ALA A 87 12.83 -33.32 -39.28
N GLY A 88 13.72 -33.35 -40.27
CA GLY A 88 14.74 -34.39 -40.42
C GLY A 88 15.77 -34.38 -39.28
N GLN A 89 16.13 -33.19 -38.76
CA GLN A 89 17.02 -33.03 -37.61
C GLN A 89 16.35 -33.48 -36.30
N VAL A 90 15.07 -33.15 -36.10
CA VAL A 90 14.27 -33.58 -34.95
C VAL A 90 14.02 -35.10 -34.97
N ALA A 91 13.75 -35.69 -36.13
CA ALA A 91 13.62 -37.15 -36.29
C ALA A 91 14.94 -37.90 -36.02
N GLY A 92 16.08 -37.33 -36.42
CA GLY A 92 17.41 -37.85 -36.10
C GLY A 92 17.75 -37.78 -34.61
N ALA A 93 17.36 -36.70 -33.94
CA ALA A 93 17.51 -36.52 -32.50
C ALA A 93 16.62 -37.52 -31.72
N ALA A 94 15.37 -37.71 -32.15
CA ALA A 94 14.44 -38.68 -31.55
C ALA A 94 14.92 -40.13 -31.71
N GLY A 95 15.45 -40.50 -32.87
CA GLY A 95 16.05 -41.82 -33.11
C GLY A 95 17.30 -42.07 -32.25
N SER A 96 18.12 -41.04 -32.03
CA SER A 96 19.32 -41.11 -31.19
C SER A 96 18.97 -41.20 -29.69
N ALA A 97 17.94 -40.47 -29.25
CA ALA A 97 17.42 -40.54 -27.89
C ALA A 97 16.79 -41.91 -27.58
N ALA A 98 16.05 -42.50 -28.53
CA ALA A 98 15.51 -43.86 -28.40
C ALA A 98 16.63 -44.93 -28.31
N GLY A 99 17.74 -44.73 -29.03
CA GLY A 99 18.93 -45.56 -28.94
C GLY A 99 19.65 -45.45 -27.59
N ALA A 100 19.79 -44.23 -27.07
CA ALA A 100 20.40 -43.97 -25.76
C ALA A 100 19.56 -44.54 -24.60
N ALA A 101 18.24 -44.40 -24.65
CA ALA A 101 17.32 -45.00 -23.67
C ALA A 101 17.38 -46.54 -23.68
N SER A 102 17.46 -47.16 -24.87
CA SER A 102 17.65 -48.61 -25.00
C SER A 102 19.02 -49.06 -24.47
N GLY A 103 20.07 -48.27 -24.68
CA GLY A 103 21.41 -48.53 -24.15
C GLY A 103 21.49 -48.45 -22.63
N LEU A 104 20.85 -47.43 -22.03
CA LEU A 104 20.75 -47.26 -20.58
C LEU A 104 19.91 -48.37 -19.93
N ALA A 105 18.81 -48.79 -20.56
CA ALA A 105 17.99 -49.91 -20.09
C ALA A 105 18.77 -51.24 -20.09
N ASN A 106 19.58 -51.49 -21.13
CA ASN A 106 20.45 -52.66 -21.18
C ASN A 106 21.60 -52.60 -20.17
N ALA A 107 22.18 -51.41 -19.93
CA ALA A 107 23.22 -51.20 -18.94
C ALA A 107 22.72 -51.36 -17.49
N ALA A 108 21.48 -50.93 -17.22
CA ALA A 108 20.81 -51.13 -15.93
C ALA A 108 20.50 -52.61 -15.66
N GLN A 109 20.21 -53.40 -16.69
CA GLN A 109 20.02 -54.85 -16.57
C GLN A 109 21.33 -55.64 -16.43
N SER A 110 22.42 -55.17 -17.05
CA SER A 110 23.71 -55.86 -17.06
C SER A 110 24.67 -55.43 -15.94
N GLY A 111 24.44 -54.26 -15.32
CA GLY A 111 25.35 -53.64 -14.36
C GLY A 111 26.67 -53.16 -14.98
N ASP A 112 26.75 -53.10 -16.31
CA ASP A 112 27.97 -52.72 -17.03
C ASP A 112 28.08 -51.20 -17.19
N VAL A 113 28.90 -50.59 -16.32
CA VAL A 113 29.20 -49.15 -16.30
C VAL A 113 29.78 -48.66 -17.65
N GLY A 114 30.47 -49.53 -18.40
CA GLY A 114 31.01 -49.18 -19.72
C GLY A 114 29.92 -48.96 -20.77
N GLN A 115 28.82 -49.73 -20.70
CA GLN A 115 27.66 -49.56 -21.58
C GLN A 115 26.82 -48.33 -21.21
N ALA A 116 26.65 -48.05 -19.91
CA ALA A 116 25.98 -46.82 -19.45
C ALA A 116 26.73 -45.56 -19.93
N THR A 117 28.07 -45.60 -19.90
CA THR A 117 28.93 -44.50 -20.37
C THR A 117 28.82 -44.30 -21.89
N GLN A 118 28.73 -45.36 -22.68
CA GLN A 118 28.50 -45.25 -24.14
C GLN A 118 27.08 -44.74 -24.49
N ALA A 119 26.07 -45.13 -23.72
CA ALA A 119 24.69 -44.68 -23.90
C ALA A 119 24.52 -43.18 -23.54
N LEU A 120 25.22 -42.71 -22.49
CA LEU A 120 25.27 -41.28 -22.15
C LEU A 120 26.07 -40.47 -23.17
N GLY A 121 27.15 -41.03 -23.73
CA GLY A 121 27.92 -40.38 -24.80
C GLY A 121 27.09 -40.13 -26.07
N SER A 122 26.22 -41.06 -26.44
CA SER A 122 25.31 -40.90 -27.58
C SER A 122 24.16 -39.93 -27.31
N ALA A 123 23.69 -39.79 -26.06
CA ALA A 123 22.77 -38.73 -25.66
C ALA A 123 23.42 -37.33 -25.72
N GLY A 124 24.71 -37.21 -25.35
CA GLY A 124 25.48 -35.97 -25.46
C GLY A 124 25.70 -35.53 -26.92
N ASP A 125 25.87 -36.46 -27.85
CA ASP A 125 25.96 -36.15 -29.28
C ASP A 125 24.60 -35.70 -29.87
N ALA A 126 23.47 -36.15 -29.32
CA ALA A 126 22.13 -35.69 -29.71
C ALA A 126 21.83 -34.26 -29.20
N ALA A 127 22.32 -33.89 -28.01
CA ALA A 127 22.14 -32.57 -27.43
C ALA A 127 22.85 -31.45 -28.22
N ARG A 128 23.95 -31.77 -28.93
CA ARG A 128 24.66 -30.81 -29.80
C ARG A 128 23.83 -30.29 -30.98
N TYR A 129 22.74 -30.95 -31.33
CA TYR A 129 21.87 -30.54 -32.43
C TYR A 129 20.70 -29.64 -31.99
N ILE A 130 20.52 -29.42 -30.68
CA ILE A 130 19.36 -28.69 -30.10
C ILE A 130 19.79 -27.42 -29.35
N VAL A 131 21.04 -27.31 -28.90
CA VAL A 131 21.51 -26.24 -27.98
C VAL A 131 22.79 -25.56 -28.51
N PRO A 132 22.96 -24.22 -28.39
CA PRO A 132 24.17 -23.51 -28.83
C PRO A 132 25.48 -24.02 -28.18
N GLU A 133 26.60 -23.96 -28.93
CA GLU A 133 27.91 -24.61 -28.61
C GLU A 133 28.46 -24.34 -27.20
N GLY A 134 28.17 -23.19 -26.59
CA GLY A 134 28.64 -22.83 -25.24
C GLY A 134 27.91 -23.55 -24.10
N GLU A 135 26.60 -23.76 -24.25
CA GLU A 135 25.75 -24.43 -23.25
C GLU A 135 25.87 -25.96 -23.34
N ALA A 136 26.14 -26.49 -24.53
CA ALA A 136 26.44 -27.90 -24.73
C ALA A 136 27.68 -28.36 -23.93
N GLN A 137 28.71 -27.50 -23.79
CA GLN A 137 29.90 -27.80 -22.98
C GLN A 137 29.62 -27.79 -21.48
N GLN A 138 28.74 -26.90 -21.00
CA GLN A 138 28.30 -26.88 -19.60
C GLN A 138 27.40 -28.07 -19.26
N ALA A 139 26.47 -28.45 -20.15
CA ALA A 139 25.64 -29.64 -19.98
C ALA A 139 26.47 -30.94 -19.97
N LEU A 140 27.51 -31.04 -20.82
CA LEU A 140 28.46 -32.15 -20.81
C LEU A 140 29.33 -32.20 -19.54
N GLN A 141 29.74 -31.04 -19.00
CA GLN A 141 30.45 -30.97 -17.72
C GLN A 141 29.54 -31.34 -16.53
N GLY A 142 28.28 -30.91 -16.55
CA GLY A 142 27.28 -31.28 -15.53
C GLY A 142 26.94 -32.77 -15.56
N ALA A 143 26.74 -33.35 -16.75
CA ALA A 143 26.52 -34.79 -16.91
C ALA A 143 27.74 -35.63 -16.48
N SER A 144 28.97 -35.14 -16.75
CA SER A 144 30.22 -35.74 -16.27
C SER A 144 30.32 -35.70 -14.74
N GLN A 145 29.89 -34.61 -14.10
CA GLN A 145 29.92 -34.46 -12.64
C GLN A 145 28.84 -35.31 -11.96
N ALA A 146 27.64 -35.39 -12.53
CA ALA A 146 26.56 -36.27 -12.08
C ALA A 146 26.92 -37.76 -12.20
N ALA A 147 27.60 -38.16 -13.29
CA ALA A 147 28.12 -39.51 -13.46
C ALA A 147 29.20 -39.87 -12.43
N SER A 148 30.03 -38.92 -12.01
CA SER A 148 30.99 -39.13 -10.92
C SER A 148 30.33 -39.17 -9.53
N ALA A 149 29.20 -38.50 -9.34
CA ALA A 149 28.45 -38.45 -8.08
C ALA A 149 27.59 -39.71 -7.81
N LEU A 150 27.13 -40.39 -8.87
CA LEU A 150 26.45 -41.69 -8.77
C LEU A 150 27.33 -42.81 -8.18
N GLY A 151 28.65 -42.60 -8.10
CA GLY A 151 29.57 -43.49 -7.38
C GLY A 151 29.47 -43.40 -5.84
N SER A 152 28.76 -42.42 -5.29
CA SER A 152 28.72 -42.16 -3.84
C SER A 152 27.34 -41.73 -3.33
N GLY A 153 26.44 -42.70 -3.13
CA GLY A 153 25.34 -42.64 -2.15
C GLY A 153 24.21 -41.63 -2.37
N ALA A 154 23.08 -41.88 -1.71
CA ALA A 154 21.79 -41.20 -1.94
C ALA A 154 21.74 -39.70 -1.61
N GLU A 155 22.68 -39.15 -0.83
CA GLU A 155 22.76 -37.70 -0.55
C GLU A 155 23.23 -36.89 -1.77
N ALA A 156 23.96 -37.52 -2.71
CA ALA A 156 24.44 -36.86 -3.92
C ALA A 156 23.36 -36.68 -5.00
N LEU A 157 22.22 -37.37 -4.87
CA LEU A 157 21.09 -37.28 -5.81
C LEU A 157 20.31 -35.97 -5.67
N GLY A 158 20.20 -35.39 -4.46
CA GLY A 158 19.54 -34.09 -4.26
C GLY A 158 20.26 -32.96 -4.97
N GLY A 159 21.57 -32.83 -4.77
CA GLY A 159 22.38 -31.80 -5.45
C GLY A 159 22.48 -31.98 -6.96
N ALA A 160 22.35 -33.22 -7.47
CA ALA A 160 22.28 -33.49 -8.91
C ALA A 160 20.94 -33.06 -9.52
N ILE A 161 19.83 -33.20 -8.78
CA ILE A 161 18.49 -32.74 -9.20
C ILE A 161 18.42 -31.21 -9.18
N ASP A 162 19.02 -30.54 -8.20
CA ASP A 162 19.12 -29.07 -8.14
C ASP A 162 19.96 -28.54 -9.31
N ALA A 163 21.09 -29.19 -9.62
CA ALA A 163 21.94 -28.84 -10.75
C ALA A 163 21.24 -29.06 -12.12
N LEU A 164 20.44 -30.14 -12.26
CA LEU A 164 19.64 -30.41 -13.44
C LEU A 164 18.46 -29.44 -13.59
N SER A 165 17.81 -29.06 -12.50
CA SER A 165 16.72 -28.07 -12.46
C SER A 165 17.22 -26.68 -12.90
N ASN A 166 18.41 -26.30 -12.44
CA ASN A 166 19.11 -25.08 -12.88
C ASN A 166 19.51 -25.12 -14.38
N LEU A 167 19.76 -26.32 -14.93
CA LEU A 167 20.07 -26.53 -16.36
C LEU A 167 18.83 -26.57 -17.26
N THR A 168 17.66 -26.98 -16.75
CA THR A 168 16.41 -27.12 -17.53
C THR A 168 15.46 -25.92 -17.42
N GLY A 169 15.87 -24.82 -16.78
CA GLY A 169 15.06 -23.59 -16.66
C GLY A 169 14.08 -23.57 -15.48
N ALA A 170 14.25 -24.43 -14.48
CA ALA A 170 13.45 -24.36 -13.26
C ALA A 170 14.02 -23.27 -12.34
N ASN A 171 13.41 -22.09 -12.40
CA ASN A 171 13.61 -20.96 -11.48
C ASN A 171 15.06 -20.48 -11.33
N ARG A 172 15.57 -19.75 -12.34
CA ARG A 172 16.93 -19.14 -12.32
C ARG A 172 17.15 -18.17 -11.16
N ASN A 173 16.07 -17.71 -10.53
CA ASN A 173 16.07 -16.68 -9.50
C ASN A 173 15.42 -17.22 -8.21
N PRO A 174 16.04 -18.20 -7.54
CA PRO A 174 15.47 -18.84 -6.35
C PRO A 174 15.35 -17.85 -5.18
N VAL A 175 14.22 -17.89 -4.49
CA VAL A 175 13.99 -17.15 -3.24
C VAL A 175 13.73 -18.13 -2.10
N GLU A 176 14.52 -18.00 -1.05
CA GLU A 176 14.32 -18.74 0.19
C GLU A 176 13.42 -17.93 1.13
N PHE A 177 12.45 -18.60 1.74
CA PHE A 177 11.53 -17.98 2.68
C PHE A 177 11.70 -18.57 4.08
N HIS A 178 11.79 -17.69 5.07
CA HIS A 178 11.80 -18.07 6.47
C HIS A 178 10.68 -17.34 7.20
N LEU A 179 9.79 -18.11 7.84
CA LEU A 179 8.63 -17.60 8.56
C LEU A 179 8.74 -17.95 10.05
N GLU A 180 8.71 -16.93 10.89
CA GLU A 180 8.69 -17.05 12.35
C GLU A 180 7.40 -16.45 12.89
N VAL A 181 6.73 -17.17 13.80
CA VAL A 181 5.55 -16.71 14.53
C VAL A 181 5.81 -16.87 16.01
N ALA A 182 5.83 -15.77 16.75
CA ALA A 182 6.20 -15.76 18.16
C ALA A 182 5.24 -16.63 19.01
N GLY A 183 5.82 -17.56 19.79
CA GLY A 183 5.06 -18.51 20.61
C GLY A 183 4.74 -19.84 19.92
N PHE A 184 5.19 -20.04 18.67
CA PHE A 184 4.95 -21.24 17.87
C PHE A 184 6.28 -21.81 17.36
N ASP A 185 6.79 -22.83 18.04
CA ASP A 185 8.14 -23.39 17.81
C ASP A 185 8.19 -24.44 16.69
N ALA A 186 7.04 -24.94 16.22
CA ALA A 186 7.04 -25.92 15.12
C ALA A 186 7.39 -25.25 13.78
N ARG A 187 7.88 -26.06 12.84
CA ARG A 187 8.36 -25.55 11.54
C ARG A 187 7.19 -25.02 10.71
N TRP A 188 7.32 -23.79 10.26
CA TRP A 188 6.44 -23.19 9.26
C TRP A 188 6.99 -23.45 7.86
N SER A 189 6.12 -23.85 6.92
CA SER A 189 6.47 -23.97 5.50
C SER A 189 5.60 -23.03 4.69
N LEU A 190 6.18 -21.96 4.14
CA LEU A 190 5.46 -21.00 3.33
C LEU A 190 4.92 -21.67 2.06
N ARG A 191 3.65 -21.45 1.73
CA ARG A 191 3.06 -21.80 0.43
C ARG A 191 2.96 -20.57 -0.47
N HIS A 192 2.36 -19.51 0.07
CA HIS A 192 2.09 -18.29 -0.66
C HIS A 192 2.18 -17.08 0.26
N VAL A 193 2.67 -15.97 -0.28
CA VAL A 193 2.56 -14.66 0.35
C VAL A 193 2.13 -13.63 -0.67
N GLN A 194 1.20 -12.78 -0.26
CA GLN A 194 0.90 -11.54 -0.95
C GLN A 194 1.12 -10.38 0.01
N LEU A 195 2.04 -9.49 -0.31
CA LEU A 195 2.39 -8.30 0.47
C LEU A 195 1.91 -7.06 -0.30
N THR A 196 1.15 -6.19 0.35
CA THR A 196 0.65 -4.93 -0.21
C THR A 196 1.13 -3.77 0.65
N GLU A 197 1.91 -2.87 0.06
CA GLU A 197 2.49 -1.72 0.73
C GLU A 197 2.28 -0.47 -0.13
N ALA A 198 2.00 0.67 0.49
CA ALA A 198 1.97 1.95 -0.21
C ALA A 198 2.34 3.10 0.73
N LEU A 199 2.84 4.20 0.14
CA LEU A 199 2.97 5.46 0.84
C LEU A 199 1.61 5.89 1.40
N ASN A 200 1.62 6.44 2.61
CA ASN A 200 0.44 6.88 3.35
C ASN A 200 -0.59 5.77 3.65
N SER A 201 -0.20 4.50 3.55
CA SER A 201 -1.02 3.35 3.87
C SER A 201 -0.29 2.42 4.82
N VAL A 202 -1.03 1.70 5.67
CA VAL A 202 -0.43 0.70 6.55
C VAL A 202 -0.16 -0.59 5.75
N PRO A 203 1.09 -1.11 5.74
CA PRO A 203 1.45 -2.36 5.08
C PRO A 203 0.58 -3.55 5.53
N SER A 204 0.32 -4.48 4.63
CA SER A 204 -0.39 -5.72 4.96
C SER A 204 0.14 -6.90 4.17
N ALA A 205 0.29 -8.05 4.83
CA ALA A 205 0.63 -9.32 4.19
C ALA A 205 -0.45 -10.35 4.46
N VAL A 206 -0.80 -11.14 3.45
CA VAL A 206 -1.54 -12.38 3.57
C VAL A 206 -0.55 -13.51 3.36
N ILE A 207 -0.33 -14.31 4.40
CA ILE A 207 0.66 -15.39 4.44
C ILE A 207 -0.12 -16.70 4.57
N GLU A 208 0.04 -17.59 3.61
CA GLU A 208 -0.45 -18.96 3.68
C GLU A 208 0.73 -19.90 3.91
N ALA A 209 0.66 -20.68 4.99
CA ALA A 209 1.72 -21.59 5.38
C ALA A 209 1.16 -22.90 5.93
N ARG A 210 1.93 -23.97 5.77
CA ARG A 210 1.72 -25.23 6.48
C ARG A 210 2.34 -25.13 7.87
N TYR A 211 1.66 -25.71 8.84
CA TYR A 211 2.14 -25.83 10.21
C TYR A 211 1.88 -27.24 10.72
N ALA A 212 2.82 -27.81 11.47
CA ALA A 212 2.76 -29.22 11.87
C ALA A 212 1.70 -29.55 12.93
N GLU A 213 1.18 -28.53 13.62
CA GLU A 213 0.17 -28.67 14.66
C GLU A 213 -1.11 -27.93 14.25
N HIS A 214 -2.20 -28.15 14.99
CA HIS A 214 -3.49 -27.50 14.76
C HIS A 214 -3.86 -26.53 15.90
N PRO A 215 -3.28 -25.32 15.95
CA PRO A 215 -3.59 -24.35 17.00
C PRO A 215 -5.00 -23.78 16.86
N GLU A 216 -5.55 -23.23 17.95
CA GLU A 216 -6.79 -22.46 17.83
C GLU A 216 -6.48 -21.08 17.21
N ALA A 217 -7.29 -20.63 16.25
CA ALA A 217 -7.06 -19.35 15.56
C ALA A 217 -6.87 -18.14 16.51
N ARG A 218 -7.51 -18.16 17.69
CA ARG A 218 -7.37 -17.09 18.69
C ARG A 218 -5.97 -17.01 19.32
N GLU A 219 -5.24 -18.12 19.35
CA GLU A 219 -3.89 -18.21 19.94
C GLU A 219 -2.86 -17.51 19.04
N LEU A 220 -3.13 -17.46 17.73
CA LEU A 220 -2.30 -16.77 16.75
C LEU A 220 -2.47 -15.26 16.79
N LEU A 221 -3.62 -14.74 17.27
CA LEU A 221 -3.92 -13.31 17.21
C LEU A 221 -2.91 -12.49 18.04
N ARG A 222 -2.40 -11.42 17.42
CA ARG A 222 -1.36 -10.52 17.95
C ARG A 222 0.01 -11.17 18.17
N ALA A 223 0.21 -12.43 17.78
CA ALA A 223 1.55 -13.00 17.71
C ALA A 223 2.40 -12.14 16.76
N GLU A 224 3.64 -11.86 17.15
CA GLU A 224 4.60 -11.19 16.28
C GLU A 224 5.03 -12.15 15.18
N VAL A 225 5.09 -11.65 13.96
CA VAL A 225 5.46 -12.42 12.77
C VAL A 225 6.66 -11.76 12.11
N ARG A 226 7.64 -12.58 11.72
CA ARG A 226 8.74 -12.19 10.84
C ARG A 226 8.71 -13.09 9.62
N LEU A 227 8.45 -12.51 8.45
CA LEU A 227 8.65 -13.15 7.17
C LEU A 227 9.93 -12.60 6.54
N GLN A 228 10.85 -13.48 6.21
CA GLN A 228 12.08 -13.14 5.51
C GLN A 228 12.06 -13.77 4.12
N ALA A 229 12.34 -12.97 3.11
CA ALA A 229 12.62 -13.41 1.74
C ALA A 229 14.11 -13.16 1.45
N GLN A 230 14.81 -14.18 0.97
CA GLN A 230 16.25 -14.12 0.70
C GLN A 230 16.56 -14.52 -0.73
N ARG A 231 17.40 -13.73 -1.41
CA ARG A 231 17.94 -14.01 -2.74
C ARG A 231 19.45 -13.77 -2.71
N GLY A 232 20.24 -14.84 -2.72
CA GLY A 232 21.69 -14.75 -2.52
C GLY A 232 22.01 -14.09 -1.17
N GLU A 233 22.76 -12.98 -1.20
CA GLU A 233 23.09 -12.18 -0.01
C GLU A 233 22.02 -11.13 0.34
N ARG A 234 21.05 -10.88 -0.55
CA ARG A 234 19.99 -9.90 -0.34
C ARG A 234 18.89 -10.48 0.53
N VAL A 235 18.43 -9.70 1.50
CA VAL A 235 17.41 -10.12 2.47
C VAL A 235 16.36 -9.01 2.61
N ARG A 236 15.08 -9.39 2.54
CA ARG A 236 13.95 -8.54 2.91
C ARG A 236 13.21 -9.15 4.10
N ASP A 237 13.10 -8.35 5.16
CA ASP A 237 12.24 -8.65 6.29
C ASP A 237 10.89 -7.92 6.14
N PHE A 238 9.81 -8.62 6.47
CA PHE A 238 8.51 -8.05 6.77
C PHE A 238 8.12 -8.47 8.19
N LYS A 239 7.88 -7.48 9.06
CA LYS A 239 7.60 -7.71 10.49
C LYS A 239 6.24 -7.13 10.86
N GLY A 240 5.43 -7.86 11.62
CA GLY A 240 4.15 -7.35 12.05
C GLY A 240 3.51 -8.18 13.14
N ILE A 241 2.21 -7.98 13.33
CA ILE A 241 1.37 -8.76 14.23
C ILE A 241 0.23 -9.40 13.44
N VAL A 242 -0.20 -10.58 13.87
CA VAL A 242 -1.37 -11.24 13.29
C VAL A 242 -2.65 -10.49 13.69
N LEU A 243 -3.37 -9.95 12.71
CA LEU A 243 -4.67 -9.30 12.90
C LEU A 243 -5.84 -10.25 12.66
N HIS A 244 -5.66 -11.20 11.75
CA HIS A 244 -6.64 -12.24 11.42
C HIS A 244 -5.91 -13.55 11.16
N ALA A 245 -6.46 -14.65 11.64
CA ALA A 245 -5.94 -15.99 11.43
C ALA A 245 -7.08 -16.92 11.03
N ARG A 246 -6.82 -17.77 10.03
CA ARG A 246 -7.67 -18.89 9.62
C ARG A 246 -6.83 -20.15 9.71
N VAL A 247 -7.40 -21.19 10.32
CA VAL A 247 -6.77 -22.51 10.46
C VAL A 247 -7.70 -23.50 9.78
N GLU A 248 -7.16 -24.26 8.83
CA GLU A 248 -7.89 -25.25 8.03
C GLU A 248 -7.10 -26.56 8.00
N GLU A 249 -7.81 -27.67 7.85
CA GLU A 249 -7.22 -28.95 7.49
C GLU A 249 -7.46 -29.18 6.00
N ASP A 250 -6.40 -29.47 5.25
CA ASP A 250 -6.50 -29.92 3.86
C ASP A 250 -6.95 -31.38 3.80
N HIS A 251 -7.30 -31.85 2.60
CA HIS A 251 -7.68 -33.23 2.30
C HIS A 251 -6.63 -34.27 2.71
N ASP A 252 -5.35 -33.86 2.81
CA ASP A 252 -4.22 -34.70 3.21
C ASP A 252 -3.94 -34.68 4.74
N GLU A 253 -4.89 -34.19 5.56
CA GLU A 253 -4.75 -34.00 7.02
C GLU A 253 -3.62 -33.02 7.42
N GLU A 254 -3.15 -32.20 6.47
CA GLU A 254 -2.19 -31.14 6.74
C GLU A 254 -2.88 -29.87 7.24
N THR A 255 -2.34 -29.23 8.27
CA THR A 255 -2.87 -27.96 8.77
C THR A 255 -2.33 -26.80 7.92
N ILE A 256 -3.24 -26.09 7.26
CA ILE A 256 -2.98 -24.87 6.51
C ILE A 256 -3.44 -23.68 7.35
N ILE A 257 -2.56 -22.71 7.52
CA ILE A 257 -2.84 -21.48 8.27
C ILE A 257 -2.70 -20.28 7.34
N THR A 258 -3.74 -19.45 7.27
CA THR A 258 -3.71 -18.14 6.62
C THR A 258 -3.62 -17.05 7.69
N LEU A 259 -2.56 -16.26 7.66
CA LEU A 259 -2.31 -15.14 8.54
C LEU A 259 -2.43 -13.83 7.78
N HIS A 260 -3.23 -12.89 8.30
CA HIS A 260 -3.19 -11.49 7.87
C HIS A 260 -2.33 -10.73 8.85
N VAL A 261 -1.17 -10.30 8.38
CA VAL A 261 -0.13 -9.68 9.19
C VAL A 261 0.01 -8.22 8.79
N SER A 262 0.13 -7.34 9.77
CA SER A 262 0.33 -5.92 9.53
C SER A 262 1.19 -5.32 10.65
N PRO A 263 1.94 -4.24 10.41
CA PRO A 263 2.63 -3.53 11.48
C PRO A 263 1.61 -3.09 12.56
N PRO A 264 1.98 -3.06 13.86
CA PRO A 264 1.09 -2.59 14.92
C PRO A 264 0.40 -1.24 14.69
N ALA A 265 0.95 -0.39 13.83
CA ALA A 265 0.27 0.81 13.34
C ALA A 265 -1.17 0.57 12.85
N ALA A 266 -1.50 -0.62 12.34
CA ALA A 266 -2.86 -0.98 11.93
C ALA A 266 -3.89 -0.91 13.07
N LEU A 267 -3.46 -1.08 14.33
CA LEU A 267 -4.33 -0.96 15.50
C LEU A 267 -4.89 0.47 15.65
N LEU A 268 -4.19 1.48 15.13
CA LEU A 268 -4.63 2.88 15.12
C LEU A 268 -5.87 3.10 14.25
N GLY A 269 -6.15 2.18 13.32
CA GLY A 269 -7.34 2.20 12.47
C GLY A 269 -8.58 1.58 13.12
N MET A 270 -8.44 0.87 14.24
CA MET A 270 -9.53 0.10 14.86
C MET A 270 -10.35 0.91 15.88
N GLY A 271 -9.73 1.92 16.50
CA GLY A 271 -10.39 2.79 17.47
C GLY A 271 -10.96 4.05 16.81
N VAL A 272 -11.94 4.67 17.46
CA VAL A 272 -12.45 6.01 17.12
C VAL A 272 -12.30 6.89 18.35
N ASN A 273 -11.82 8.12 18.18
CA ASN A 273 -11.59 9.02 19.30
C ASN A 273 -11.98 10.48 19.00
N ASN A 274 -12.14 11.26 20.08
CA ASN A 274 -12.20 12.70 20.05
C ASN A 274 -11.04 13.25 20.88
N ALA A 275 -10.25 14.18 20.32
CA ALA A 275 -9.14 14.80 21.02
C ALA A 275 -8.92 16.23 20.52
N ILE A 276 -8.37 17.06 21.39
CA ILE A 276 -8.00 18.44 21.07
C ILE A 276 -6.49 18.56 21.25
N HIS A 277 -5.80 19.00 20.20
CA HIS A 277 -4.39 19.36 20.21
C HIS A 277 -4.28 20.88 20.08
N GLN A 278 -3.61 21.51 21.05
CA GLN A 278 -3.52 22.97 21.13
C GLN A 278 -2.08 23.44 21.09
N ASP A 279 -1.85 24.51 20.32
CA ASP A 279 -0.52 25.12 20.19
C ASP A 279 0.52 24.02 19.94
N VAL A 280 0.38 23.28 18.84
CA VAL A 280 1.32 22.24 18.42
C VAL A 280 1.45 22.27 16.91
N SER A 281 2.60 21.83 16.39
CA SER A 281 2.70 21.60 14.94
C SER A 281 1.89 20.37 14.54
N VAL A 282 1.60 20.23 13.25
CA VAL A 282 0.98 19.03 12.69
C VAL A 282 1.83 17.79 12.96
N VAL A 283 3.15 17.92 12.82
CA VAL A 283 4.11 16.84 13.07
C VAL A 283 4.07 16.40 14.53
N ASP A 284 4.03 17.34 15.47
CA ASP A 284 3.89 17.04 16.89
C ASP A 284 2.56 16.35 17.20
N ALA A 285 1.46 16.80 16.58
CA ALA A 285 0.15 16.17 16.74
C ALA A 285 0.15 14.72 16.22
N ILE A 286 0.73 14.48 15.05
CA ILE A 286 0.92 13.13 14.49
C ILE A 286 1.74 12.26 15.45
N LYS A 287 2.88 12.78 15.92
CA LYS A 287 3.79 12.05 16.82
C LYS A 287 3.10 11.67 18.12
N VAL A 288 2.47 12.63 18.79
CA VAL A 288 1.75 12.38 20.06
C VAL A 288 0.64 11.36 19.85
N THR A 289 -0.12 11.45 18.76
CA THR A 289 -1.20 10.50 18.48
C THR A 289 -0.67 9.09 18.17
N TYR A 290 0.40 8.98 17.40
CA TYR A 290 1.03 7.69 17.08
C TYR A 290 1.57 7.01 18.33
N GLU A 291 2.33 7.74 19.14
CA GLU A 291 2.99 7.23 20.35
C GLU A 291 1.98 6.89 21.46
N LYS A 292 0.93 7.71 21.67
CA LYS A 292 -0.06 7.53 22.76
C LYS A 292 -0.64 6.12 22.82
N TYR A 293 -0.95 5.52 21.67
CA TYR A 293 -1.57 4.19 21.60
C TYR A 293 -0.58 3.04 21.43
N LEU A 294 0.61 3.30 20.90
CA LEU A 294 1.64 2.29 20.63
C LEU A 294 2.79 2.29 21.64
N THR A 295 2.74 3.14 22.68
CA THR A 295 3.75 3.21 23.75
C THR A 295 4.11 1.84 24.32
N PRO A 296 3.17 0.91 24.63
CA PRO A 296 3.53 -0.42 25.14
C PRO A 296 4.38 -1.24 24.18
N LEU A 297 4.30 -0.94 22.88
CA LEU A 297 5.03 -1.59 21.80
C LEU A 297 6.31 -0.83 21.42
N GLN A 298 6.66 0.24 22.13
CA GLN A 298 7.90 1.01 21.93
C GLN A 298 8.11 1.50 20.49
N ARG A 299 7.03 1.88 19.78
CA ARG A 299 7.10 2.37 18.40
C ARG A 299 7.58 3.82 18.35
N ALA A 300 8.22 4.20 17.24
CA ALA A 300 8.83 5.52 17.08
C ALA A 300 8.34 6.22 15.80
N VAL A 301 8.51 7.54 15.78
CA VAL A 301 8.29 8.38 14.60
C VAL A 301 9.62 9.04 14.23
N ASP A 302 10.05 8.85 12.98
CA ASP A 302 11.19 9.54 12.41
C ASP A 302 10.71 10.72 11.55
N VAL A 303 11.36 11.87 11.74
CA VAL A 303 11.07 13.14 11.09
C VAL A 303 12.29 13.73 10.40
N ALA A 304 13.41 12.98 10.31
CA ALA A 304 14.65 13.43 9.71
C ALA A 304 14.51 13.76 8.20
N ASN A 305 13.53 13.17 7.53
CA ASN A 305 13.26 13.38 6.10
C ASN A 305 12.30 14.56 5.82
N LEU A 306 11.92 15.34 6.82
CA LEU A 306 11.20 16.60 6.64
C LEU A 306 12.17 17.74 6.37
N GLN A 307 12.02 18.41 5.23
CA GLN A 307 12.82 19.58 4.83
C GLN A 307 12.13 20.90 5.19
N ARG A 308 10.81 20.91 5.33
CA ARG A 308 10.05 22.09 5.74
C ARG A 308 9.91 22.19 7.26
N THR A 309 9.85 23.41 7.75
CA THR A 309 9.39 23.67 9.12
C THR A 309 7.86 23.73 9.14
N TYR A 310 7.26 23.05 10.11
CA TYR A 310 5.81 23.03 10.31
C TYR A 310 5.45 23.89 11.51
N GLU A 311 4.72 24.96 11.24
CA GLU A 311 4.35 25.93 12.27
C GLU A 311 3.29 25.39 13.23
N ARG A 312 3.28 25.97 14.44
CA ARG A 312 2.30 25.61 15.46
C ARG A 312 0.92 26.13 15.05
N ARG A 313 -0.08 25.25 15.16
CA ARG A 313 -1.49 25.61 15.00
C ARG A 313 -2.10 25.82 16.38
N GLU A 314 -2.93 26.86 16.51
CA GLU A 314 -3.63 27.16 17.77
C GLU A 314 -4.56 26.02 18.18
N TYR A 315 -5.17 25.35 17.20
CA TYR A 315 -6.23 24.37 17.42
C TYR A 315 -6.26 23.33 16.31
N ILE A 316 -6.20 22.05 16.70
CA ILE A 316 -6.39 20.89 15.82
C ILE A 316 -7.28 19.89 16.56
N VAL A 317 -8.37 19.46 15.94
CA VAL A 317 -9.34 18.55 16.53
C VAL A 317 -9.33 17.22 15.79
N GLN A 318 -9.17 16.13 16.55
CA GLN A 318 -9.58 14.80 16.14
C GLN A 318 -11.05 14.63 16.54
N LEU A 319 -11.93 14.34 15.59
CA LEU A 319 -13.36 14.21 15.87
C LEU A 319 -13.96 12.98 15.17
N GLN A 320 -14.43 12.02 15.97
CA GLN A 320 -15.13 10.83 15.52
C GLN A 320 -14.41 10.08 14.39
N GLU A 321 -13.09 10.13 14.41
CA GLU A 321 -12.22 9.48 13.43
C GLU A 321 -11.20 8.59 14.14
N SER A 322 -10.64 7.63 13.41
CA SER A 322 -9.57 6.79 13.94
C SER A 322 -8.27 7.58 14.07
N SER A 323 -7.37 7.13 14.93
CA SER A 323 -6.05 7.76 15.06
C SER A 323 -5.25 7.67 13.77
N LEU A 324 -5.41 6.59 13.00
CA LEU A 324 -4.83 6.48 11.67
C LEU A 324 -5.43 7.49 10.69
N ALA A 325 -6.76 7.67 10.67
CA ALA A 325 -7.41 8.67 9.81
C ALA A 325 -6.97 10.10 10.17
N PHE A 326 -6.89 10.41 11.46
CA PHE A 326 -6.36 11.71 11.92
C PHE A 326 -4.94 11.98 11.42
N ILE A 327 -4.03 11.00 11.59
CA ILE A 327 -2.65 11.11 11.10
C ILE A 327 -2.62 11.26 9.58
N SER A 328 -3.40 10.44 8.87
CA SER A 328 -3.44 10.41 7.41
C SER A 328 -3.95 11.73 6.84
N ARG A 329 -5.10 12.26 7.31
CA ARG A 329 -5.62 13.56 6.81
C ARG A 329 -4.65 14.69 7.07
N LEU A 330 -3.99 14.71 8.23
CA LEU A 330 -3.05 15.77 8.58
C LEU A 330 -1.79 15.72 7.72
N ALA A 331 -1.24 14.53 7.49
CA ALA A 331 -0.11 14.33 6.60
C ALA A 331 -0.49 14.71 5.15
N GLU A 332 -1.66 14.25 4.69
CA GLU A 332 -2.22 14.56 3.39
C GLU A 332 -2.38 16.07 3.19
N GLU A 333 -2.93 16.82 4.15
CA GLU A 333 -3.12 18.28 4.06
C GLU A 333 -1.81 19.06 3.93
N GLU A 334 -0.78 18.60 4.63
CA GLU A 334 0.54 19.24 4.64
C GLU A 334 1.45 18.77 3.49
N GLY A 335 1.01 17.79 2.70
CA GLY A 335 1.82 17.20 1.63
C GLY A 335 2.94 16.30 2.16
N ILE A 336 2.81 15.82 3.40
CA ILE A 336 3.73 14.86 4.03
C ILE A 336 3.30 13.46 3.61
N PHE A 337 4.22 12.71 3.02
CA PHE A 337 4.04 11.27 2.84
C PHE A 337 4.72 10.50 3.97
N PHE A 338 4.21 9.30 4.25
CA PHE A 338 4.80 8.43 5.25
C PHE A 338 4.90 6.99 4.77
N TYR A 339 5.84 6.25 5.36
CA TYR A 339 6.01 4.82 5.17
C TYR A 339 6.54 4.20 6.46
N PHE A 340 6.65 2.88 6.49
CA PHE A 340 7.10 2.13 7.66
C PHE A 340 8.45 1.49 7.38
N ASP A 341 9.36 1.64 8.33
CA ASP A 341 10.68 1.03 8.33
C ASP A 341 10.95 0.39 9.70
N TYR A 342 12.11 -0.25 9.87
CA TYR A 342 12.47 -0.94 11.10
C TYR A 342 13.90 -0.61 11.55
N GLU A 343 14.03 -0.15 12.79
CA GLU A 343 15.31 -0.09 13.49
C GLU A 343 15.48 -1.36 14.33
N GLY A 344 16.15 -2.37 13.76
CA GLY A 344 16.17 -3.70 14.35
C GLY A 344 14.77 -4.32 14.35
N ASP A 345 14.19 -4.55 15.53
CA ASP A 345 12.82 -5.07 15.69
C ASP A 345 11.78 -3.98 16.00
N ARG A 346 12.22 -2.71 16.10
CA ARG A 346 11.34 -1.58 16.37
C ARG A 346 10.78 -1.02 15.06
N GLU A 347 9.47 -1.10 14.87
CA GLU A 347 8.77 -0.39 13.79
C GLU A 347 8.86 1.13 14.00
N VAL A 348 9.18 1.83 12.91
CA VAL A 348 9.34 3.28 12.81
C VAL A 348 8.44 3.81 11.71
N LEU A 349 7.57 4.78 12.06
CA LEU A 349 6.84 5.58 11.08
C LEU A 349 7.77 6.70 10.58
N VAL A 350 8.13 6.67 9.30
CA VAL A 350 8.99 7.70 8.70
C VAL A 350 8.12 8.74 8.00
N LEU A 351 8.26 10.01 8.41
CA LEU A 351 7.60 11.16 7.77
C LEU A 351 8.57 11.88 6.82
N ALA A 352 8.12 12.17 5.61
CA ALA A 352 8.91 12.84 4.59
C ALA A 352 8.06 13.82 3.75
N ASP A 353 8.68 14.90 3.27
CA ASP A 353 8.06 15.90 2.38
C ASP A 353 8.90 16.18 1.12
N SER A 354 9.98 15.44 0.95
CA SER A 354 10.94 15.55 -0.16
C SER A 354 11.41 14.17 -0.61
N THR A 355 11.61 14.01 -1.91
CA THR A 355 12.09 12.78 -2.55
C THR A 355 13.62 12.67 -2.61
N GLN A 356 14.36 13.68 -2.15
CA GLN A 356 15.80 13.80 -2.37
C GLN A 356 16.68 12.88 -1.52
N ASN A 357 16.26 12.57 -0.29
CA ASN A 357 17.06 11.84 0.70
C ASN A 357 16.47 10.47 1.06
N LEU A 358 15.79 9.84 0.09
CA LEU A 358 15.14 8.56 0.31
C LEU A 358 16.12 7.39 0.11
N PRO A 359 15.99 6.31 0.91
CA PRO A 359 16.83 5.13 0.77
C PRO A 359 16.69 4.47 -0.61
N MET A 360 17.71 3.72 -1.03
CA MET A 360 17.69 2.95 -2.28
C MET A 360 17.18 1.53 -2.00
N ALA A 361 16.41 0.96 -2.92
CA ALA A 361 15.96 -0.43 -2.83
C ALA A 361 17.15 -1.40 -2.96
N ARG A 362 18.06 -1.17 -3.90
CA ARG A 362 19.29 -1.96 -4.11
C ARG A 362 20.52 -1.19 -3.63
N ALA A 363 20.76 -1.18 -2.32
CA ALA A 363 21.87 -0.42 -1.74
C ALA A 363 23.26 -0.95 -2.15
N ASP A 364 23.34 -2.20 -2.58
CA ASP A 364 24.52 -2.93 -3.03
C ASP A 364 24.90 -2.66 -4.49
N ASP A 365 23.95 -2.23 -5.32
CA ASP A 365 24.15 -1.95 -6.76
C ASP A 365 23.91 -0.47 -7.11
N ASP A 366 24.29 0.45 -6.22
CA ASP A 366 24.08 1.90 -6.40
C ASP A 366 22.62 2.30 -6.71
N GLY A 367 21.66 1.47 -6.32
CA GLY A 367 20.23 1.63 -6.56
C GLY A 367 19.74 1.17 -7.93
N GLN A 368 20.59 0.55 -8.76
CA GLN A 368 20.29 0.23 -10.16
C GLN A 368 19.68 -1.17 -10.36
N VAL A 369 18.75 -1.27 -11.31
CA VAL A 369 18.21 -2.52 -11.83
C VAL A 369 18.18 -2.48 -13.35
N HIS A 370 18.70 -3.54 -13.98
CA HIS A 370 18.65 -3.67 -15.43
C HIS A 370 17.25 -4.07 -15.90
N PHE A 371 16.81 -3.44 -16.99
CA PHE A 371 15.59 -3.81 -17.67
C PHE A 371 15.81 -4.97 -18.66
N TYR A 372 15.08 -6.06 -18.50
CA TYR A 372 15.05 -7.19 -19.43
C TYR A 372 13.60 -7.65 -19.65
N PRO A 373 13.06 -7.61 -20.89
CA PRO A 373 11.66 -7.96 -21.17
C PRO A 373 11.28 -9.39 -20.76
N ASP A 374 12.22 -10.32 -20.86
CA ASP A 374 12.07 -11.70 -20.42
C ASP A 374 12.91 -11.89 -19.15
N PRO A 375 12.28 -11.94 -17.96
CA PRO A 375 13.00 -12.06 -16.71
C PRO A 375 13.74 -13.40 -16.55
N ASP A 376 13.36 -14.45 -17.29
CA ASP A 376 14.03 -15.76 -17.25
C ASP A 376 15.34 -15.76 -18.07
N GLN A 377 15.47 -14.80 -19.00
CA GLN A 377 16.67 -14.58 -19.81
C GLN A 377 17.58 -13.48 -19.25
N ALA A 378 17.18 -12.83 -18.15
CA ALA A 378 18.00 -11.81 -17.52
C ALA A 378 19.33 -12.41 -17.02
N PRO A 379 20.47 -11.73 -17.26
CA PRO A 379 21.77 -12.16 -16.75
C PRO A 379 21.94 -11.92 -15.25
N ASP A 380 21.14 -11.00 -14.68
CA ASP A 380 21.17 -10.65 -13.25
C ASP A 380 20.07 -11.39 -12.48
N ASP A 381 20.33 -11.65 -11.20
CA ASP A 381 19.38 -12.33 -10.31
C ASP A 381 18.08 -11.52 -10.05
N GLU A 382 18.12 -10.22 -10.34
CA GLU A 382 17.00 -9.29 -10.21
C GLU A 382 16.91 -8.33 -11.39
N THR A 383 15.69 -8.17 -11.93
CA THR A 383 15.44 -7.36 -13.13
C THR A 383 14.11 -6.62 -13.06
N ALA A 384 14.01 -5.52 -13.79
CA ALA A 384 12.75 -4.91 -14.18
C ALA A 384 12.37 -5.43 -15.57
N PHE A 385 11.10 -5.76 -15.81
CA PHE A 385 10.73 -6.41 -17.08
C PHE A 385 9.50 -5.81 -17.75
N GLU A 386 8.79 -4.92 -17.06
CA GLU A 386 7.67 -4.17 -17.61
C GLU A 386 7.67 -2.76 -17.02
N ILE A 387 7.44 -1.75 -17.85
CA ILE A 387 7.24 -0.36 -17.44
C ILE A 387 6.11 0.23 -18.27
N ASP A 388 5.09 0.77 -17.61
CA ASP A 388 3.97 1.48 -18.25
C ASP A 388 3.93 2.92 -17.77
N HIS A 389 3.73 3.84 -18.72
CA HIS A 389 3.53 5.26 -18.46
C HIS A 389 2.29 5.73 -19.20
N ARG A 390 1.35 6.29 -18.44
CA ARG A 390 0.11 6.82 -18.96
C ARG A 390 -0.09 8.26 -18.51
N GLU A 391 -0.49 9.12 -19.43
CA GLU A 391 -0.94 10.48 -19.12
C GLU A 391 -2.45 10.65 -19.39
N VAL A 392 -3.09 11.49 -18.59
CA VAL A 392 -4.50 11.84 -18.72
C VAL A 392 -4.71 13.35 -18.60
N VAL A 393 -5.69 13.87 -19.32
CA VAL A 393 -6.08 15.28 -19.20
C VAL A 393 -6.80 15.50 -17.87
N GLY A 394 -6.41 16.54 -17.13
CA GLY A 394 -6.99 16.90 -15.85
C GLY A 394 -6.85 18.39 -15.56
N ALA A 395 -7.37 18.82 -14.42
CA ALA A 395 -7.15 20.18 -13.92
C ALA A 395 -5.66 20.41 -13.66
N SER A 396 -5.21 21.65 -13.84
CA SER A 396 -3.80 22.03 -13.79
C SER A 396 -3.57 23.37 -13.11
N ASP A 397 -4.63 24.18 -12.96
CA ASP A 397 -4.59 25.47 -12.28
C ASP A 397 -5.33 25.37 -10.95
N VAL A 398 -4.81 26.06 -9.92
CA VAL A 398 -5.35 26.05 -8.56
C VAL A 398 -5.48 27.48 -8.05
N MET A 399 -6.61 27.79 -7.42
CA MET A 399 -6.84 29.02 -6.68
C MET A 399 -7.42 28.69 -5.29
N VAL A 400 -6.79 29.19 -4.23
CA VAL A 400 -7.25 29.00 -2.84
C VAL A 400 -7.52 30.34 -2.19
N ARG A 401 -8.58 30.43 -1.37
CA ARG A 401 -8.94 31.63 -0.62
C ARG A 401 -9.46 31.31 0.78
N ASP A 402 -9.20 32.19 1.74
CA ASP A 402 -9.82 32.18 3.06
C ASP A 402 -9.98 33.61 3.60
N TYR A 403 -10.40 33.76 4.85
CA TYR A 403 -10.62 35.02 5.53
C TYR A 403 -10.01 35.02 6.94
N ASP A 404 -9.14 35.99 7.21
CA ASP A 404 -8.65 36.29 8.55
C ASP A 404 -9.45 37.44 9.16
N TRP A 405 -10.20 37.12 10.21
CA TRP A 405 -11.01 38.11 10.91
C TRP A 405 -10.19 39.09 11.76
N SER A 406 -8.97 38.73 12.15
CA SER A 406 -8.09 39.59 12.93
C SER A 406 -7.40 40.64 12.09
N ASN A 407 -7.22 40.36 10.80
CA ASN A 407 -6.75 41.28 9.78
C ASN A 407 -7.66 41.22 8.54
N PRO A 408 -8.86 41.81 8.60
CA PRO A 408 -9.90 41.67 7.57
C PRO A 408 -9.54 42.30 6.22
N THR A 409 -8.47 43.11 6.17
CA THR A 409 -7.93 43.71 4.94
C THR A 409 -6.86 42.85 4.27
N LEU A 410 -6.37 41.79 4.93
CA LEU A 410 -5.42 40.86 4.37
C LEU A 410 -6.11 40.01 3.30
N ASP A 411 -5.57 40.02 2.08
CA ASP A 411 -6.01 39.11 1.03
C ASP A 411 -5.36 37.74 1.25
N VAL A 412 -6.10 36.83 1.89
CA VAL A 412 -5.66 35.46 2.16
C VAL A 412 -5.99 34.62 0.92
N MET A 413 -5.13 34.72 -0.09
CA MET A 413 -5.26 33.97 -1.35
C MET A 413 -3.93 33.45 -1.86
N GLY A 414 -3.98 32.38 -2.66
CA GLY A 414 -2.83 31.81 -3.35
C GLY A 414 -3.26 31.12 -4.64
N ASP A 415 -2.46 31.29 -5.69
CA ASP A 415 -2.70 30.68 -7.00
C ASP A 415 -1.47 29.93 -7.51
N LYS A 416 -1.70 28.93 -8.35
CA LYS A 416 -0.64 28.20 -9.06
C LYS A 416 -1.15 27.71 -10.41
N THR A 417 -0.38 28.00 -11.45
CA THR A 417 -0.62 27.54 -12.82
C THR A 417 0.36 26.41 -13.16
N GLY A 418 -0.17 25.24 -13.51
CA GLY A 418 0.60 24.05 -13.90
C GLY A 418 0.48 23.69 -15.38
N ARG A 419 -0.36 24.40 -16.15
CA ARG A 419 -0.60 24.15 -17.58
C ARG A 419 0.47 24.74 -18.50
N SER A 420 0.57 24.16 -19.69
CA SER A 420 1.32 24.75 -20.81
C SER A 420 0.56 25.95 -21.40
N SER A 421 1.26 26.86 -22.10
CA SER A 421 0.67 28.11 -22.60
C SER A 421 -0.46 27.93 -23.62
N ASP A 422 -0.45 26.79 -24.33
CA ASP A 422 -1.40 26.37 -25.35
C ASP A 422 -2.56 25.53 -24.80
N GLU A 423 -2.50 25.15 -23.52
CA GLU A 423 -3.55 24.39 -22.84
C GLU A 423 -4.62 25.30 -22.24
N PRO A 424 -5.90 24.85 -22.22
CA PRO A 424 -6.97 25.59 -21.56
C PRO A 424 -6.74 25.68 -20.04
N ALA A 425 -7.19 26.78 -19.43
CA ALA A 425 -7.18 26.96 -17.99
C ALA A 425 -8.31 26.14 -17.34
N ILE A 426 -8.00 24.92 -16.90
CA ILE A 426 -8.90 24.09 -16.10
C ILE A 426 -8.50 24.28 -14.63
N GLU A 427 -9.20 25.19 -13.96
CA GLU A 427 -8.92 25.61 -12.58
C GLU A 427 -9.77 24.84 -11.55
N ILE A 428 -9.15 24.49 -10.43
CA ILE A 428 -9.85 24.15 -9.17
C ILE A 428 -9.80 25.35 -8.22
N TYR A 429 -10.99 25.88 -7.90
CA TYR A 429 -11.17 26.94 -6.91
C TYR A 429 -11.62 26.37 -5.56
N ASP A 430 -10.85 26.60 -4.50
CA ASP A 430 -11.14 26.13 -3.14
C ASP A 430 -11.23 27.30 -2.15
N HIS A 431 -12.38 27.39 -1.47
CA HIS A 431 -12.63 28.30 -0.36
C HIS A 431 -13.12 27.59 0.91
N THR A 432 -13.16 26.25 0.84
CA THR A 432 -13.81 25.41 1.85
C THR A 432 -12.81 24.91 2.89
N ASP A 433 -11.58 24.66 2.47
CA ASP A 433 -10.52 24.26 3.37
C ASP A 433 -9.95 25.45 4.13
N ALA A 434 -9.77 25.26 5.44
CA ALA A 434 -9.12 26.25 6.27
C ALA A 434 -7.67 26.42 5.85
N LEU A 435 -7.32 27.65 5.47
CA LEU A 435 -5.93 28.07 5.34
C LEU A 435 -5.44 28.48 6.73
N ILE A 436 -4.25 28.02 7.09
CA ILE A 436 -3.66 28.36 8.38
C ILE A 436 -3.13 29.78 8.29
N VAL A 437 -3.45 30.58 9.30
CA VAL A 437 -2.95 31.92 9.52
C VAL A 437 -2.00 31.86 10.72
N HIS A 438 -0.81 32.42 10.56
CA HIS A 438 0.35 32.24 11.44
C HIS A 438 0.85 33.56 12.04
N ASP A 439 1.80 33.50 12.98
CA ASP A 439 2.37 34.67 13.65
C ASP A 439 1.37 35.50 14.46
N TRP A 440 0.55 34.84 15.30
CA TRP A 440 -0.33 35.54 16.24
C TRP A 440 0.49 36.32 17.27
N ASN A 441 0.46 37.65 17.20
CA ASN A 441 1.18 38.52 18.15
C ASN A 441 0.36 38.94 19.38
N GLY A 442 -0.79 38.30 19.61
CA GLY A 442 -1.76 38.69 20.64
C GLY A 442 -2.96 39.49 20.11
N SER A 443 -2.87 40.07 18.91
CA SER A 443 -3.97 40.85 18.33
C SER A 443 -4.25 40.59 16.84
N GLN A 444 -3.25 40.17 16.06
CA GLN A 444 -3.35 39.88 14.63
C GLN A 444 -2.44 38.72 14.23
N TYR A 445 -2.77 38.04 13.14
CA TYR A 445 -1.86 37.12 12.46
C TYR A 445 -1.02 37.86 11.40
N GLY A 446 0.24 37.45 11.24
CA GLY A 446 1.24 38.09 10.38
C GLY A 446 1.45 37.43 9.01
N GLY A 447 1.10 36.15 8.86
CA GLY A 447 1.31 35.35 7.64
C GLY A 447 0.21 34.32 7.40
N ASN A 448 0.18 33.70 6.22
CA ASN A 448 -0.78 32.64 5.89
C ASN A 448 -0.18 31.57 4.99
N THR A 449 -0.85 30.43 4.88
CA THR A 449 -0.40 29.26 4.10
C THR A 449 -0.97 29.20 2.68
N ALA A 450 -1.64 30.24 2.18
CA ALA A 450 -2.38 30.18 0.92
C ALA A 450 -1.48 29.80 -0.27
N SER A 451 -0.33 30.47 -0.46
CA SER A 451 0.59 30.18 -1.56
C SER A 451 1.20 28.77 -1.46
N LEU A 452 1.55 28.33 -0.25
CA LEU A 452 2.04 26.97 -0.01
C LEU A 452 0.96 25.94 -0.38
N GLN A 453 -0.26 26.15 0.09
CA GLN A 453 -1.40 25.26 -0.12
C GLN A 453 -1.85 25.21 -1.59
N ALA A 454 -1.71 26.30 -2.34
CA ALA A 454 -1.89 26.30 -3.80
C ALA A 454 -0.80 25.46 -4.49
N GLY A 455 0.47 25.62 -4.08
CA GLY A 455 1.60 24.83 -4.58
C GLY A 455 1.43 23.32 -4.37
N LEU A 456 1.11 22.91 -3.13
CA LEU A 456 0.90 21.49 -2.80
C LEU A 456 -0.25 20.86 -3.59
N ARG A 457 -1.35 21.60 -3.81
CA ARG A 457 -2.47 21.13 -4.62
C ARG A 457 -2.09 21.00 -6.10
N ALA A 458 -1.34 21.96 -6.66
CA ALA A 458 -0.87 21.87 -8.04
C ALA A 458 0.10 20.71 -8.27
N GLU A 459 0.99 20.44 -7.31
CA GLU A 459 1.87 19.26 -7.34
C GLU A 459 1.06 17.94 -7.33
N ARG A 460 -0.01 17.84 -6.53
CA ARG A 460 -0.93 16.68 -6.58
C ARG A 460 -1.63 16.54 -7.93
N LEU A 461 -2.13 17.64 -8.50
CA LEU A 461 -2.77 17.61 -9.82
C LEU A 461 -1.80 17.18 -10.92
N ASP A 462 -0.51 17.49 -10.80
CA ASP A 462 0.49 16.98 -11.73
C ASP A 462 0.62 15.44 -11.63
N LEU A 463 0.64 14.91 -10.41
CA LEU A 463 0.68 13.47 -10.16
C LEU A 463 -0.61 12.77 -10.63
N ASP A 464 -1.80 13.33 -10.35
CA ASP A 464 -3.09 12.73 -10.73
C ASP A 464 -3.28 12.62 -12.27
N ARG A 465 -2.52 13.41 -13.04
CA ARG A 465 -2.53 13.37 -14.50
C ARG A 465 -1.60 12.32 -15.09
N GLN A 466 -0.85 11.59 -14.27
CA GLN A 466 0.13 10.60 -14.73
C GLN A 466 0.05 9.32 -13.90
N ASP A 467 0.26 8.19 -14.55
CA ASP A 467 0.34 6.88 -13.92
C ASP A 467 1.61 6.20 -14.42
N TRP A 468 2.45 5.78 -13.49
CA TRP A 468 3.71 5.10 -13.77
C TRP A 468 3.72 3.79 -13.01
N SER A 469 3.92 2.68 -13.71
CA SER A 469 4.00 1.36 -13.09
C SER A 469 5.15 0.53 -13.64
N MET A 470 5.62 -0.42 -12.84
CA MET A 470 6.72 -1.32 -13.18
C MET A 470 6.52 -2.71 -12.58
N SER A 471 6.88 -3.75 -13.33
CA SER A 471 7.01 -5.12 -12.83
C SER A 471 8.49 -5.48 -12.64
N THR A 472 8.85 -6.04 -11.48
CA THR A 472 10.25 -6.33 -11.12
C THR A 472 10.41 -7.50 -10.15
N THR A 473 11.53 -8.23 -10.22
CA THR A 473 11.89 -9.31 -9.29
C THR A 473 12.71 -8.85 -8.08
N VAL A 474 13.00 -7.55 -7.97
CA VAL A 474 13.79 -6.95 -6.88
C VAL A 474 13.13 -7.20 -5.53
N ILE A 475 13.70 -8.07 -4.70
CA ILE A 475 13.05 -8.49 -3.46
C ILE A 475 12.95 -7.32 -2.49
N SER A 476 13.85 -6.36 -2.49
CA SER A 476 13.88 -5.22 -1.58
C SER A 476 12.99 -4.03 -2.00
N ALA A 477 12.25 -4.15 -3.11
CA ALA A 477 11.37 -3.10 -3.62
C ALA A 477 10.23 -2.82 -2.63
N GLN A 478 10.23 -1.61 -2.04
CA GLN A 478 9.29 -1.17 -1.01
C GLN A 478 8.95 0.32 -1.19
N PRO A 479 7.73 0.75 -0.84
CA PRO A 479 7.38 2.17 -0.84
C PRO A 479 8.32 3.01 0.03
N GLY A 480 8.59 4.24 -0.40
CA GLY A 480 9.52 5.13 0.29
C GLY A 480 10.99 4.88 -0.04
N LYS A 481 11.30 3.85 -0.84
CA LYS A 481 12.62 3.63 -1.45
C LYS A 481 12.64 4.10 -2.90
N THR A 482 13.85 4.33 -3.40
CA THR A 482 14.11 4.66 -4.80
C THR A 482 14.74 3.48 -5.53
N LEU A 483 14.44 3.36 -6.82
CA LEU A 483 14.98 2.33 -7.71
C LEU A 483 15.28 2.97 -9.07
N GLU A 484 16.51 2.81 -9.55
CA GLU A 484 16.97 3.33 -10.82
C GLU A 484 16.92 2.24 -11.88
N VAL A 485 16.18 2.49 -12.95
CA VAL A 485 16.09 1.57 -14.08
C VAL A 485 17.15 1.96 -15.11
N ILE A 486 17.84 0.97 -15.65
CA ILE A 486 18.82 1.14 -16.73
C ILE A 486 18.59 0.12 -17.86
N GLY A 487 18.82 0.54 -19.10
CA GLY A 487 18.68 -0.34 -20.26
C GLY A 487 17.23 -0.57 -20.71
N ALA A 488 16.32 0.33 -20.35
CA ALA A 488 14.94 0.30 -20.82
C ALA A 488 14.86 0.52 -22.35
N PRO A 489 13.77 0.08 -23.01
CA PRO A 489 13.64 0.17 -24.47
C PRO A 489 13.66 1.60 -25.00
N VAL A 490 13.29 2.57 -24.16
CA VAL A 490 13.27 4.01 -24.44
C VAL A 490 14.11 4.69 -23.38
N GLY A 491 15.15 5.43 -23.79
CA GLY A 491 16.11 6.03 -22.85
C GLY A 491 15.52 7.09 -21.90
N GLU A 492 14.32 7.62 -22.17
CA GLU A 492 13.61 8.49 -21.22
C GLU A 492 13.10 7.74 -19.97
N LEU A 493 12.97 6.41 -20.06
CA LEU A 493 12.59 5.55 -18.96
C LEU A 493 13.79 5.17 -18.06
N ASP A 494 15.02 5.39 -18.53
CA ASP A 494 16.26 5.18 -17.78
C ASP A 494 16.45 6.32 -16.77
N THR A 495 15.72 6.22 -15.67
CA THR A 495 15.74 7.22 -14.61
C THR A 495 15.52 6.55 -13.26
N ARG A 496 15.62 7.37 -12.22
CA ARG A 496 15.33 6.96 -10.85
C ARG A 496 13.88 7.24 -10.51
N TYR A 497 13.23 6.25 -9.95
CA TYR A 497 11.84 6.31 -9.53
C TYR A 497 11.72 6.18 -8.03
N LEU A 498 10.81 6.94 -7.42
CA LEU A 498 10.27 6.68 -6.10
C LEU A 498 9.21 5.57 -6.24
N LEU A 499 9.35 4.50 -5.44
CA LEU A 499 8.31 3.50 -5.30
C LEU A 499 7.20 4.06 -4.39
N VAL A 500 5.98 4.16 -4.94
CA VAL A 500 4.80 4.74 -4.27
C VAL A 500 3.92 3.65 -3.68
N ALA A 501 3.66 2.59 -4.43
CA ALA A 501 2.97 1.40 -3.96
C ALA A 501 3.64 0.16 -4.54
N VAL A 502 3.71 -0.93 -3.77
CA VAL A 502 4.28 -2.19 -4.20
C VAL A 502 3.37 -3.32 -3.74
N THR A 503 2.92 -4.12 -4.70
CA THR A 503 2.28 -5.41 -4.44
C THR A 503 3.28 -6.51 -4.79
N SER A 504 3.71 -7.27 -3.80
CA SER A 504 4.63 -8.38 -3.97
C SER A 504 3.90 -9.70 -3.84
N SER A 505 4.27 -10.67 -4.67
CA SER A 505 3.80 -12.04 -4.59
C SER A 505 4.96 -13.00 -4.54
N GLY A 506 4.94 -13.91 -3.56
CA GLY A 506 5.89 -14.98 -3.42
C GLY A 506 5.18 -16.33 -3.28
N SER A 507 5.81 -17.37 -3.79
CA SER A 507 5.32 -18.74 -3.60
C SER A 507 6.49 -19.69 -3.39
N ALA A 508 6.28 -20.72 -2.58
CA ALA A 508 7.26 -21.76 -2.36
C ALA A 508 6.56 -23.12 -2.28
N THR A 509 7.27 -24.14 -2.76
CA THR A 509 6.89 -25.54 -2.58
C THR A 509 7.89 -26.16 -1.63
N GLU A 510 7.44 -27.02 -0.72
CA GLU A 510 8.32 -27.64 0.26
C GLU A 510 9.48 -28.39 -0.40
N GLY A 511 10.71 -28.08 0.02
CA GLY A 511 11.92 -28.66 -0.56
C GLY A 511 12.34 -28.08 -1.91
N GLN A 512 11.68 -27.01 -2.39
CA GLN A 512 12.04 -26.30 -3.62
C GLN A 512 12.27 -24.82 -3.36
N SER A 513 13.10 -24.18 -4.19
CA SER A 513 13.28 -22.74 -4.16
C SER A 513 12.01 -22.01 -4.63
N GLY A 514 11.65 -20.95 -3.91
CA GLY A 514 10.47 -20.15 -4.20
C GLY A 514 10.68 -19.08 -5.27
N THR A 515 9.58 -18.43 -5.65
CA THR A 515 9.53 -17.32 -6.61
C THR A 515 9.18 -16.02 -5.90
N TRP A 516 9.59 -14.89 -6.46
CA TRP A 516 9.19 -13.55 -5.99
C TRP A 516 9.04 -12.60 -7.16
N SER A 517 7.94 -11.84 -7.16
CA SER A 517 7.67 -10.79 -8.13
C SER A 517 7.00 -9.61 -7.46
N ASN A 518 7.17 -8.41 -8.04
CA ASN A 518 6.55 -7.19 -7.58
C ASN A 518 5.89 -6.47 -8.75
N SER A 519 4.72 -5.89 -8.49
CA SER A 519 4.08 -4.86 -9.29
C SER A 519 4.12 -3.57 -8.49
N ALA A 520 4.79 -2.54 -9.01
CA ALA A 520 4.99 -1.27 -8.33
C ALA A 520 4.29 -0.12 -9.08
N GLN A 521 3.60 0.75 -8.34
CA GLN A 521 3.33 2.12 -8.78
C GLN A 521 4.48 3.00 -8.35
N MET A 522 4.88 3.93 -9.21
CA MET A 522 6.07 4.72 -9.00
C MET A 522 5.90 6.16 -9.49
N THR A 523 6.91 6.99 -9.28
CA THR A 523 6.96 8.36 -9.80
C THR A 523 8.41 8.74 -10.04
N PRO A 524 8.78 9.35 -11.18
CA PRO A 524 10.15 9.84 -11.40
C PRO A 524 10.58 10.79 -10.27
N ILE A 525 11.78 10.62 -9.72
CA ILE A 525 12.24 11.43 -8.56
C ILE A 525 12.34 12.94 -8.87
N SER A 526 12.39 13.31 -10.15
CA SER A 526 12.39 14.69 -10.63
C SER A 526 11.07 15.42 -10.33
N ARG A 527 10.01 14.68 -10.01
CA ARG A 527 8.70 15.22 -9.63
C ARG A 527 8.52 15.10 -8.11
N PRO A 528 8.09 16.17 -7.42
CA PRO A 528 7.79 16.08 -6.01
C PRO A 528 6.57 15.19 -5.80
N TYR A 529 6.69 14.17 -4.95
CA TYR A 529 5.54 13.37 -4.55
C TYR A 529 4.73 14.08 -3.47
N ARG A 530 3.40 14.11 -3.65
CA ARG A 530 2.43 14.58 -2.67
C ARG A 530 1.33 13.53 -2.57
N PRO A 531 1.00 13.07 -1.36
CA PRO A 531 -0.06 12.09 -1.21
C PRO A 531 -1.41 12.66 -1.66
N PRO A 532 -2.26 11.84 -2.29
CA PRO A 532 -3.62 12.22 -2.63
C PRO A 532 -4.42 12.46 -1.34
N ARG A 533 -5.38 13.40 -1.39
CA ARG A 533 -6.24 13.72 -0.24
C ARG A 533 -7.45 12.79 -0.19
N THR A 534 -7.21 11.55 0.22
CA THR A 534 -8.23 10.49 0.25
C THR A 534 -8.94 10.38 1.60
N THR A 535 -8.29 10.79 2.68
CA THR A 535 -8.85 10.68 4.02
C THR A 535 -9.87 11.79 4.26
N PRO A 536 -11.15 11.46 4.52
CA PRO A 536 -12.19 12.47 4.71
C PRO A 536 -11.90 13.34 5.93
N ARG A 537 -12.03 14.66 5.79
CA ARG A 537 -12.01 15.57 6.93
C ARG A 537 -13.28 15.37 7.77
N PRO A 538 -13.18 15.28 9.12
CA PRO A 538 -14.35 15.22 9.97
C PRO A 538 -15.19 16.51 9.86
N VAL A 539 -16.51 16.36 9.90
CA VAL A 539 -17.46 17.47 9.76
C VAL A 539 -18.39 17.53 10.96
N MET A 540 -18.48 18.71 11.57
CA MET A 540 -19.53 19.05 12.53
C MET A 540 -20.83 19.35 11.78
N HIS A 541 -21.78 18.43 11.83
CA HIS A 541 -23.07 18.55 11.13
C HIS A 541 -24.00 19.62 11.73
N GLY A 542 -23.77 20.01 12.98
CA GLY A 542 -24.61 20.97 13.68
C GLY A 542 -23.85 21.65 14.81
N PRO A 543 -24.50 22.62 15.48
CA PRO A 543 -23.94 23.24 16.66
C PRO A 543 -23.94 22.28 17.84
N GLU A 544 -22.98 22.47 18.74
CA GLU A 544 -22.89 21.76 20.03
C GLU A 544 -23.06 22.74 21.17
N THR A 545 -23.40 22.24 22.36
CA THR A 545 -23.26 23.06 23.57
C THR A 545 -21.92 22.80 24.28
N ALA A 546 -21.41 23.81 24.95
CA ALA A 546 -20.17 23.75 25.71
C ALA A 546 -20.26 24.67 26.94
N ILE A 547 -19.41 24.42 27.94
CA ILE A 547 -19.37 25.24 29.15
C ILE A 547 -18.19 26.21 29.07
N VAL A 548 -18.42 27.49 29.33
CA VAL A 548 -17.35 28.50 29.39
C VAL A 548 -16.41 28.20 30.55
N VAL A 549 -15.10 28.25 30.30
CA VAL A 549 -14.04 27.94 31.27
C VAL A 549 -13.00 29.04 31.34
N GLY A 550 -12.24 29.06 32.43
CA GLY A 550 -11.14 29.99 32.66
C GLY A 550 -10.26 29.55 33.84
N PRO A 551 -9.35 30.43 34.30
CA PRO A 551 -8.50 30.20 35.45
C PRO A 551 -9.31 29.97 36.74
N GLU A 552 -8.74 29.23 37.69
CA GLU A 552 -9.39 28.98 38.98
C GLU A 552 -9.63 30.29 39.74
N GLY A 553 -10.86 30.48 40.24
CA GLY A 553 -11.26 31.65 41.03
C GLY A 553 -11.70 32.87 40.22
N GLU A 554 -11.64 32.83 38.89
CA GLU A 554 -12.19 33.88 38.03
C GLU A 554 -13.68 33.66 37.72
N GLU A 555 -14.44 34.75 37.55
CA GLU A 555 -15.82 34.70 37.00
C GLU A 555 -15.86 35.01 35.50
N ILE A 556 -14.84 35.69 34.98
CA ILE A 556 -14.78 36.22 33.61
C ILE A 556 -13.38 35.97 33.06
N HIS A 557 -13.28 35.25 31.94
CA HIS A 557 -12.03 35.01 31.24
C HIS A 557 -12.19 35.33 29.75
N THR A 558 -11.50 36.39 29.29
CA THR A 558 -11.60 36.89 27.91
C THR A 558 -10.32 37.56 27.45
N ASP A 559 -10.17 37.73 26.15
CA ASP A 559 -9.06 38.46 25.52
C ASP A 559 -9.49 39.84 24.99
N GLY A 560 -8.59 40.54 24.30
CA GLY A 560 -8.86 41.87 23.75
C GLY A 560 -9.96 41.93 22.68
N HIS A 561 -10.40 40.78 22.17
CA HIS A 561 -11.44 40.65 21.15
C HIS A 561 -12.79 40.18 21.72
N GLY A 562 -12.91 40.02 23.04
CA GLY A 562 -14.13 39.52 23.68
C GLY A 562 -14.38 38.04 23.43
N ARG A 563 -13.33 37.26 23.13
CA ARG A 563 -13.42 35.82 22.94
C ARG A 563 -13.50 35.09 24.28
N VAL A 564 -14.02 33.87 24.27
CA VAL A 564 -14.08 33.01 25.44
C VAL A 564 -13.46 31.65 25.14
N LYS A 565 -13.09 30.91 26.18
CA LYS A 565 -12.71 29.50 26.08
C LYS A 565 -13.82 28.63 26.63
N VAL A 566 -13.96 27.42 26.09
CA VAL A 566 -15.02 26.49 26.48
C VAL A 566 -14.45 25.10 26.71
N ARG A 567 -15.21 24.27 27.41
CA ARG A 567 -15.01 22.82 27.47
C ARG A 567 -16.20 22.15 26.83
N PHE A 568 -15.95 21.40 25.76
CA PHE A 568 -16.95 20.55 25.14
C PHE A 568 -17.27 19.34 26.02
N HIS A 569 -18.49 18.81 25.91
CA HIS A 569 -18.93 17.68 26.74
C HIS A 569 -18.20 16.37 26.41
N TRP A 570 -17.70 16.25 25.18
CA TRP A 570 -16.96 15.08 24.71
C TRP A 570 -15.46 15.14 25.01
N ASP A 571 -14.94 16.25 25.52
CA ASP A 571 -13.52 16.38 25.89
C ASP A 571 -13.21 15.60 27.19
N ARG A 572 -12.39 14.55 27.03
CA ARG A 572 -12.01 13.59 28.08
C ARG A 572 -10.59 13.74 28.58
N ASP A 573 -9.68 14.29 27.76
CA ASP A 573 -8.26 14.33 28.10
C ASP A 573 -7.98 15.32 29.25
N HIS A 574 -8.88 16.30 29.44
CA HIS A 574 -8.82 17.27 30.55
C HIS A 574 -10.08 17.17 31.43
N PRO A 575 -10.06 16.35 32.51
CA PRO A 575 -11.22 16.18 33.40
C PRO A 575 -11.52 17.45 34.21
N ALA A 576 -10.53 18.32 34.44
CA ALA A 576 -10.72 19.60 35.10
C ALA A 576 -11.14 20.68 34.08
N ARG A 577 -12.11 21.52 34.46
CA ARG A 577 -12.48 22.74 33.71
C ARG A 577 -11.37 23.78 33.93
N HIS A 578 -10.55 24.05 32.93
CA HIS A 578 -9.46 25.04 33.04
C HIS A 578 -9.25 25.83 31.74
N GLU A 579 -8.46 26.90 31.83
CA GLU A 579 -8.12 27.82 30.73
C GLU A 579 -7.41 27.20 29.51
N ARG A 580 -7.16 25.89 29.50
CA ARG A 580 -6.48 25.14 28.41
C ARG A 580 -7.37 24.05 27.82
N SER A 581 -8.70 24.15 27.97
CA SER A 581 -9.63 23.19 27.36
C SER A 581 -9.92 23.48 25.88
N SER A 582 -9.73 24.72 25.41
CA SER A 582 -9.96 25.08 24.00
C SER A 582 -9.13 26.28 23.54
N CYS A 583 -9.19 26.55 22.24
CA CYS A 583 -8.75 27.83 21.66
C CYS A 583 -9.69 28.97 22.05
N TRP A 584 -9.30 30.20 21.71
CA TRP A 584 -10.14 31.37 21.89
C TRP A 584 -11.24 31.43 20.83
N MET A 585 -12.50 31.38 21.26
CA MET A 585 -13.66 31.40 20.36
C MET A 585 -14.33 32.77 20.33
N ARG A 586 -14.57 33.28 19.12
CA ARG A 586 -15.37 34.49 18.93
C ARG A 586 -16.80 34.27 19.37
N VAL A 587 -17.40 35.31 19.93
CA VAL A 587 -18.79 35.32 20.38
C VAL A 587 -19.63 36.17 19.43
N SER A 588 -20.70 35.57 18.92
CA SER A 588 -21.70 36.28 18.13
C SER A 588 -22.47 37.26 19.02
N HIS A 589 -22.74 38.43 18.46
CA HIS A 589 -23.52 39.48 19.11
C HIS A 589 -24.70 39.87 18.21
N ASN A 590 -25.82 40.29 18.82
CA ASN A 590 -27.02 40.67 18.09
C ASN A 590 -26.78 41.86 17.14
N TRP A 591 -25.90 42.78 17.54
CA TRP A 591 -25.52 43.93 16.73
C TRP A 591 -24.09 44.35 17.05
N ALA A 592 -23.20 44.36 16.05
CA ALA A 592 -21.79 44.72 16.21
C ALA A 592 -21.32 45.63 15.07
N GLY A 593 -20.94 46.86 15.41
CA GLY A 593 -20.35 47.85 14.50
C GLY A 593 -19.06 48.44 15.07
N PRO A 594 -18.35 49.30 14.30
CA PRO A 594 -17.09 49.90 14.74
C PRO A 594 -17.31 50.85 15.93
N GLY A 595 -17.12 50.33 17.15
CA GLY A 595 -17.28 51.07 18.40
C GLY A 595 -18.71 51.23 18.91
N PHE A 596 -19.69 50.51 18.35
CA PHE A 596 -21.09 50.55 18.80
C PHE A 596 -21.79 49.19 18.63
N GLY A 597 -22.88 48.97 19.38
CA GLY A 597 -23.69 47.76 19.31
C GLY A 597 -24.04 47.19 20.68
N THR A 598 -24.31 45.89 20.72
CA THR A 598 -24.57 45.11 21.94
C THR A 598 -23.35 44.26 22.27
N PHE A 599 -22.92 44.26 23.53
CA PHE A 599 -21.82 43.41 23.98
C PHE A 599 -22.17 42.74 25.31
N PHE A 600 -22.38 41.42 25.27
CA PHE A 600 -22.59 40.59 26.44
C PHE A 600 -21.60 39.45 26.39
N LEU A 601 -20.65 39.47 27.32
CA LEU A 601 -19.60 38.45 27.41
C LEU A 601 -20.12 37.23 28.20
N PRO A 602 -20.09 36.02 27.63
CA PRO A 602 -20.35 34.80 28.37
C PRO A 602 -19.36 34.66 29.54
N ARG A 603 -19.87 34.35 30.73
CA ARG A 603 -19.07 34.16 31.95
C ARG A 603 -18.74 32.69 32.15
N ILE A 604 -17.72 32.42 32.96
CA ILE A 604 -17.37 31.07 33.38
C ILE A 604 -18.62 30.37 33.94
N ASP A 605 -18.74 29.07 33.64
CA ASP A 605 -19.88 28.20 33.94
C ASP A 605 -21.18 28.46 33.16
N MET A 606 -21.25 29.48 32.30
CA MET A 606 -22.37 29.61 31.37
C MET A 606 -22.30 28.53 30.28
N GLU A 607 -23.46 27.99 29.90
CA GLU A 607 -23.58 27.11 28.74
C GLU A 607 -23.80 27.93 27.47
N VAL A 608 -22.95 27.69 26.48
CA VAL A 608 -22.95 28.36 25.18
C VAL A 608 -23.22 27.38 24.06
N VAL A 609 -23.79 27.88 22.97
CA VAL A 609 -23.97 27.16 21.71
C VAL A 609 -22.81 27.51 20.79
N VAL A 610 -22.06 26.50 20.33
CA VAL A 610 -20.89 26.62 19.47
C VAL A 610 -21.23 26.07 18.09
N SER A 611 -21.15 26.92 17.08
CA SER A 611 -21.23 26.54 15.66
C SER A 611 -19.82 26.40 15.07
N PHE A 612 -19.70 25.71 13.95
CA PHE A 612 -18.42 25.42 13.30
C PHE A 612 -18.44 25.95 11.86
N LEU A 613 -17.52 26.85 11.53
CA LEU A 613 -17.49 27.50 10.21
C LEU A 613 -17.17 26.46 9.12
N GLY A 614 -18.05 26.34 8.12
CA GLY A 614 -17.95 25.31 7.09
C GLY A 614 -18.10 23.88 7.62
N GLY A 615 -18.61 23.70 8.85
CA GLY A 615 -18.63 22.43 9.55
C GLY A 615 -17.24 21.97 10.01
N ASN A 616 -16.20 22.81 9.93
CA ASN A 616 -14.84 22.44 10.30
C ASN A 616 -14.68 22.44 11.85
N PRO A 617 -14.36 21.29 12.49
CA PRO A 617 -14.14 21.21 13.93
C PRO A 617 -13.05 22.18 14.44
N ASP A 618 -12.09 22.54 13.59
CA ASP A 618 -10.99 23.45 13.91
C ASP A 618 -11.41 24.94 13.91
N ARG A 619 -12.63 25.28 13.45
CA ARG A 619 -13.14 26.66 13.35
C ARG A 619 -14.41 26.92 14.18
N PRO A 620 -14.34 26.81 15.52
CA PRO A 620 -15.48 27.03 16.39
C PRO A 620 -15.82 28.53 16.57
N LEU A 621 -17.11 28.83 16.67
CA LEU A 621 -17.70 30.15 16.88
C LEU A 621 -18.86 30.03 17.87
N VAL A 622 -18.84 30.78 18.97
CA VAL A 622 -19.98 30.85 19.89
C VAL A 622 -21.09 31.65 19.24
N THR A 623 -22.26 31.05 19.05
CA THR A 623 -23.42 31.66 18.37
C THR A 623 -24.61 31.92 19.27
N GLY A 624 -24.57 31.51 20.53
CA GLY A 624 -25.62 31.78 21.50
C GLY A 624 -25.30 31.28 22.90
N CYS A 625 -26.22 31.54 23.83
CA CYS A 625 -26.17 31.07 25.21
C CYS A 625 -27.51 30.40 25.56
N VAL A 626 -27.47 29.37 26.40
CA VAL A 626 -28.67 28.67 26.87
C VAL A 626 -28.69 28.57 28.39
N TYR A 627 -29.89 28.61 28.96
CA TYR A 627 -30.11 28.29 30.37
C TYR A 627 -30.19 26.77 30.57
N HIS A 628 -29.81 26.30 31.75
CA HIS A 628 -29.83 24.89 32.13
C HIS A 628 -30.31 24.70 33.58
N GLY A 629 -30.31 23.46 34.08
CA GLY A 629 -30.91 23.13 35.38
C GLY A 629 -30.35 23.92 36.58
N THR A 630 -29.09 24.34 36.51
CA THR A 630 -28.39 25.13 37.54
C THR A 630 -28.40 26.62 37.22
N ASN A 631 -28.11 27.01 35.97
CA ASN A 631 -28.19 28.39 35.51
C ASN A 631 -29.60 28.64 34.95
N ARG A 632 -30.52 29.07 35.81
CA ARG A 632 -31.92 29.30 35.47
C ARG A 632 -32.19 30.76 35.14
N VAL A 633 -33.28 31.00 34.43
CA VAL A 633 -33.81 32.36 34.21
C VAL A 633 -34.12 32.99 35.57
N GLY A 634 -33.78 34.26 35.75
CA GLY A 634 -33.93 35.00 37.01
C GLY A 634 -35.38 35.29 37.45
N VAL A 635 -36.37 34.71 36.80
CA VAL A 635 -37.80 34.80 37.13
C VAL A 635 -38.44 33.42 37.06
N GLU A 636 -39.45 33.18 37.89
CA GLU A 636 -40.25 31.95 37.86
C GLU A 636 -41.16 31.95 36.62
N LEU A 637 -40.61 31.51 35.49
CA LEU A 637 -41.28 31.56 34.18
C LEU A 637 -42.60 30.80 34.13
N ASP A 638 -42.77 29.72 34.91
CA ASP A 638 -44.04 28.98 34.96
C ASP A 638 -45.21 29.85 35.43
N ALA A 639 -44.94 30.81 36.32
CA ALA A 639 -45.91 31.76 36.83
C ALA A 639 -45.92 33.09 36.06
N LYS A 640 -44.78 33.49 35.46
CA LYS A 640 -44.57 34.83 34.86
C LYS A 640 -44.22 34.75 33.38
N LYS A 641 -45.06 34.06 32.60
CA LYS A 641 -44.84 33.75 31.16
C LYS A 641 -44.80 34.98 30.24
N THR A 642 -45.38 36.10 30.67
CA THR A 642 -45.47 37.35 29.91
C THR A 642 -44.29 38.30 30.19
N GLN A 643 -43.30 37.89 30.99
CA GLN A 643 -42.15 38.72 31.31
C GLN A 643 -40.98 38.49 30.36
N SER A 644 -40.41 39.58 29.86
CA SER A 644 -39.16 39.60 29.10
C SER A 644 -38.14 40.49 29.82
N LEU A 645 -36.87 40.07 29.94
CA LEU A 645 -35.89 40.83 30.71
C LEU A 645 -34.46 40.76 30.19
N ILE A 646 -33.68 41.78 30.56
CA ILE A 646 -32.22 41.81 30.52
C ILE A 646 -31.77 42.05 31.96
N ARG A 647 -31.19 41.02 32.60
CA ARG A 647 -30.61 41.12 33.95
C ARG A 647 -29.12 40.84 33.89
N THR A 648 -28.32 41.73 34.45
CA THR A 648 -26.87 41.53 34.62
C THR A 648 -26.57 40.96 36.01
N LYS A 649 -25.30 40.66 36.31
CA LYS A 649 -24.87 40.28 37.66
C LYS A 649 -23.61 41.08 38.00
N SER A 650 -23.55 41.64 39.20
CA SER A 650 -22.34 42.28 39.71
C SER A 650 -21.18 41.27 39.75
N SER A 651 -19.97 41.71 39.45
CA SER A 651 -18.77 40.86 39.41
C SER A 651 -17.58 41.66 39.95
N PRO A 652 -16.66 41.04 40.73
CA PRO A 652 -16.69 39.65 41.19
C PRO A 652 -17.48 39.46 42.52
N ASN A 653 -17.87 38.23 42.82
CA ASN A 653 -18.36 37.74 44.13
C ASN A 653 -19.48 38.59 44.75
N SER A 654 -20.52 38.88 43.97
CA SER A 654 -21.65 39.70 44.42
C SER A 654 -23.00 39.12 43.98
N ASP A 655 -23.99 39.26 44.85
CA ASP A 655 -25.39 38.91 44.56
C ASP A 655 -26.18 40.07 43.93
N GLY A 656 -25.53 41.22 43.69
CA GLY A 656 -26.16 42.39 43.06
C GLY A 656 -26.43 42.21 41.57
N PHE A 657 -27.34 43.01 41.02
CA PHE A 657 -27.68 43.03 39.59
C PHE A 657 -28.21 44.40 39.14
N ASN A 658 -28.13 44.66 37.84
CA ASN A 658 -28.98 45.65 37.16
C ASN A 658 -30.01 44.90 36.32
N GLU A 659 -31.23 45.42 36.18
CA GLU A 659 -32.28 44.75 35.41
C GLU A 659 -33.13 45.75 34.64
N MET A 660 -33.38 45.43 33.36
CA MET A 660 -34.48 46.01 32.60
C MET A 660 -35.49 44.89 32.32
N ARG A 661 -36.75 45.06 32.73
CA ARG A 661 -37.79 44.04 32.55
C ARG A 661 -39.08 44.65 32.03
N PHE A 662 -39.72 43.95 31.09
CA PHE A 662 -41.01 44.26 30.50
C PHE A 662 -42.03 43.23 31.00
N GLU A 663 -43.17 43.70 31.49
CA GLU A 663 -44.36 42.88 31.77
C GLU A 663 -45.41 43.17 30.72
N ASP A 664 -45.83 42.12 30.00
CA ASP A 664 -46.82 42.20 28.92
C ASP A 664 -48.17 41.56 29.30
N ALA A 665 -48.40 41.27 30.58
CA ALA A 665 -49.70 40.82 31.04
C ALA A 665 -50.76 41.90 30.77
N ALA A 666 -51.76 41.56 29.96
CA ALA A 666 -52.79 42.49 29.52
C ALA A 666 -53.46 43.24 30.68
N GLY A 667 -53.44 44.57 30.64
CA GLY A 667 -53.99 45.46 31.66
C GLY A 667 -53.12 45.62 32.92
N ASN A 668 -51.93 45.03 32.95
CA ASN A 668 -50.95 45.15 34.03
C ASN A 668 -49.53 45.39 33.49
N GLU A 669 -49.42 46.02 32.31
CA GLU A 669 -48.15 46.23 31.63
C GLU A 669 -47.26 47.23 32.37
N PHE A 670 -45.97 46.94 32.49
CA PHE A 670 -44.99 47.88 33.05
C PHE A 670 -43.57 47.63 32.55
N ILE A 671 -42.72 48.64 32.72
CA ILE A 671 -41.27 48.56 32.52
C ILE A 671 -40.58 48.79 33.87
N TYR A 672 -39.71 47.87 34.28
CA TYR A 672 -38.86 47.96 35.47
C TYR A 672 -37.42 48.26 35.05
N VAL A 673 -36.77 49.19 35.76
CA VAL A 673 -35.37 49.61 35.56
C VAL A 673 -34.69 49.76 36.93
#